data_AF-A0A9P4TM35-F1
#
_entry.id   AF-A0A9P4TM35-F1
#
_cell.length_a   1.000
_cell.length_b   1.000
_cell.length_c   1.000
_cell.angle_alpha   90.00
_cell.angle_beta   90.00
_cell.angle_gamma   90.00
#
_symmetry.space_group_name_H-M   'P 1'
#
loop_
_entity.id
_entity.type
_entity.pdbx_description
1 polymer ?
#
loop_
_entity_poly.entity_id
_entity_poly.type
_entity_poly.pdbx_seq_one_letter_code
_entity_poly.pdbx_strand_id
1 'polypeptide(L)'
;MSTETMKAVVFHGPGKVSIEDRPVPKIKDDSDIIVKVDKTALCGSELHVFRGHQPSGTGFVMGHEFTGHVSEVGSSVKSVKVGDRVVTPFTTSCGSCFYCQRGFSSRCKQSQLFGSVGLDGAQAQYVRVPNADGTVMKAPPKIKDEALVLMADIFPTGMFAAKNGFKHSTPEEIKDSVVVLIGCGPVALCALCNITDYKPKHILAVDSVPSRLELAKSLGAEPWNFQTDREGLDKRVKELTDGRGADIVIEVVGLSPALRMGYELLRPWGVISSVGVHNGEIPWTGNEAYNKNLRIQMGRCPVRSIFAEALESLERHQDKLGFMADKIMPLSEAVEGYDLFDKMKVQKVVFEAQNCVTLSPHSTDCLPLLDNTPLFSLFHHLSISPLRPLPLLPSPTADRADRTDHFPATSVIVCSTYGQTSPRSRQPGIFDPASSSFQSFLGHSYSMSAEESQNSAGNANAMTEQLERLNVDGEAADATPRTEQEYAEAQLTLRAIVSSKEAGVIIGKAGKNVADLRDETGVRAGVSKVVQGVHDRVLSVTGSLSGISKAYGLVAKGLLEGAPAMGMGGVVRSDGTHPIRLLISHNQMGTIIGRQGLKIKQIQDASGVRMVAQKEMLPQSTERIVEVQGSPSGIEKAIWEIGKCLIDDHERGYGTVLYNPAVRVQPGAGPLTASNGGATAGLSSGRSYNRTGHGADFSDSPPSSFQRRSGSDAANRPPPPTHTEDGEELQTQNISIPSDMVGCIIGRGGSKISEIRKTSGARISIAKAPHDDTGERMFTITGSAGANEKALYLLYENLEAEKMRRSQAQD
;
A
#
# COMPACT_ATOMS: atom_id res chain seq x y z
N MET A 1 5.74 -19.31 43.53
CA MET A 1 5.96 -20.42 42.57
C MET A 1 6.62 -19.82 41.34
N SER A 2 7.70 -20.40 40.82
CA SER A 2 8.27 -19.94 39.55
C SER A 2 7.30 -20.26 38.42
N THR A 3 6.80 -19.25 37.72
CA THR A 3 6.08 -19.44 36.46
C THR A 3 7.03 -20.07 35.45
N GLU A 4 6.64 -21.21 34.89
CA GLU A 4 7.34 -21.85 33.78
C GLU A 4 7.48 -20.86 32.62
N THR A 5 8.68 -20.74 32.05
CA THR A 5 9.00 -19.78 30.99
C THR A 5 9.42 -20.48 29.70
N MET A 6 9.29 -19.75 28.59
CA MET A 6 9.69 -20.14 27.24
C MET A 6 10.44 -19.01 26.56
N LYS A 7 11.31 -19.35 25.61
CA LYS A 7 11.86 -18.37 24.66
C LYS A 7 10.81 -17.96 23.62
N ALA A 8 10.75 -16.66 23.34
CA ALA A 8 9.84 -16.05 22.38
C ALA A 8 10.45 -14.81 21.73
N VAL A 9 10.12 -14.55 20.47
CA VAL A 9 10.51 -13.34 19.72
C VAL A 9 9.50 -12.23 20.00
N VAL A 10 9.90 -11.18 20.70
CA VAL A 10 9.03 -10.09 21.15
C VAL A 10 9.27 -8.84 20.29
N PHE A 11 8.18 -8.17 19.89
CA PHE A 11 8.23 -6.94 19.10
C PHE A 11 8.29 -5.68 19.97
N HIS A 12 9.27 -4.81 19.70
CA HIS A 12 9.53 -3.56 20.45
C HIS A 12 9.38 -2.30 19.61
N GLY A 13 8.72 -2.40 18.45
CA GLY A 13 8.51 -1.30 17.52
C GLY A 13 9.41 -1.40 16.28
N PRO A 14 9.38 -0.39 15.39
CA PRO A 14 10.05 -0.46 14.10
C PRO A 14 11.55 -0.78 14.21
N GLY A 15 11.99 -1.77 13.44
CA GLY A 15 13.35 -2.31 13.40
C GLY A 15 13.76 -3.16 14.61
N LYS A 16 12.86 -3.40 15.58
CA LYS A 16 13.22 -3.95 16.90
C LYS A 16 12.43 -5.20 17.25
N VAL A 17 13.11 -6.34 17.19
CA VAL A 17 12.70 -7.60 17.82
C VAL A 17 13.80 -8.10 18.75
N SER A 18 13.41 -8.73 19.86
CA SER A 18 14.31 -9.36 20.83
C SER A 18 13.86 -10.79 21.10
N ILE A 19 14.74 -11.61 21.68
CA ILE A 19 14.39 -12.96 22.17
C ILE A 19 14.35 -12.90 23.69
N GLU A 20 13.21 -13.24 24.28
CA GLU A 20 12.93 -13.05 25.70
C GLU A 20 12.37 -14.31 26.35
N ASP A 21 12.56 -14.42 27.67
CA ASP A 21 11.83 -15.37 28.50
C ASP A 21 10.43 -14.84 28.80
N ARG A 22 9.41 -15.53 28.29
CA ARG A 22 7.99 -15.23 28.49
C ARG A 22 7.32 -16.37 29.25
N PRO A 23 6.27 -16.13 30.07
CA PRO A 23 5.53 -17.22 30.69
C PRO A 23 4.96 -18.18 29.63
N VAL A 24 5.04 -19.49 29.87
CA VAL A 24 4.35 -20.48 29.03
C VAL A 24 2.84 -20.19 29.06
N PRO A 25 2.19 -20.01 27.91
CA PRO A 25 0.78 -19.68 27.87
C PRO A 25 -0.07 -20.79 28.47
N LYS A 26 -1.18 -20.42 29.10
CA LYS A 26 -2.17 -21.33 29.67
C LYS A 26 -3.52 -21.16 28.96
N ILE A 27 -4.34 -22.20 29.04
CA ILE A 27 -5.74 -22.17 28.58
C ILE A 27 -6.46 -20.99 29.26
N LYS A 28 -7.15 -20.16 28.48
CA LYS A 28 -7.96 -19.03 28.98
C LYS A 28 -9.46 -19.28 28.79
N ASP A 29 -9.82 -20.02 27.75
CA ASP A 29 -11.18 -20.44 27.42
C ASP A 29 -11.21 -21.95 27.13
N ASP A 30 -12.32 -22.63 27.44
CA ASP A 30 -12.47 -24.07 27.23
C ASP A 30 -12.37 -24.52 25.75
N SER A 31 -12.42 -23.59 24.80
CA SER A 31 -12.19 -23.83 23.37
C SER A 31 -10.73 -23.62 22.91
N ASP A 32 -9.83 -23.21 23.80
CA ASP A 32 -8.40 -23.05 23.51
C ASP A 32 -7.68 -24.41 23.43
N ILE A 33 -6.54 -24.43 22.74
CA ILE A 33 -5.45 -25.40 22.96
C ILE A 33 -4.12 -24.67 23.19
N ILE A 34 -3.18 -25.32 23.85
CA ILE A 34 -1.76 -24.94 23.81
C ILE A 34 -1.03 -25.87 22.84
N VAL A 35 -0.23 -25.28 21.96
CA VAL A 35 0.61 -26.00 20.99
C VAL A 35 2.06 -25.78 21.39
N LYS A 36 2.81 -26.87 21.58
CA LYS A 36 4.27 -26.87 21.58
C LYS A 36 4.72 -26.73 20.13
N VAL A 37 5.35 -25.62 19.79
CA VAL A 37 5.71 -25.29 18.40
C VAL A 37 6.93 -26.10 17.99
N ASP A 38 6.90 -26.78 16.85
CA ASP A 38 8.07 -27.47 16.30
C ASP A 38 8.84 -26.52 15.37
N LYS A 39 8.10 -25.97 14.39
CA LYS A 39 8.60 -25.04 13.37
C LYS A 39 7.67 -23.85 13.24
N THR A 40 8.25 -22.68 13.05
CA THR A 40 7.53 -21.42 12.83
C THR A 40 8.27 -20.59 11.79
N ALA A 41 7.56 -19.92 10.89
CA ALA A 41 8.17 -19.20 9.79
C ALA A 41 7.98 -17.68 9.90
N LEU A 42 8.81 -16.96 9.15
CA LEU A 42 8.76 -15.52 9.00
C LEU A 42 7.97 -15.16 7.73
N CYS A 43 6.93 -14.34 7.85
CA CYS A 43 6.11 -13.91 6.71
C CYS A 43 6.45 -12.49 6.24
N GLY A 44 6.32 -12.24 4.93
CA GLY A 44 6.53 -10.91 4.35
C GLY A 44 5.56 -9.85 4.90
N SER A 45 4.38 -10.27 5.37
CA SER A 45 3.42 -9.40 6.05
C SER A 45 3.92 -8.91 7.41
N GLU A 46 4.70 -9.72 8.13
CA GLU A 46 5.32 -9.34 9.41
C GLU A 46 6.37 -8.26 9.21
N LEU A 47 7.02 -8.22 8.04
CA LEU A 47 7.94 -7.13 7.69
C LEU A 47 7.23 -5.79 7.54
N HIS A 48 5.92 -5.71 7.27
CA HIS A 48 5.22 -4.41 7.28
C HIS A 48 5.13 -3.82 8.69
N VAL A 49 4.90 -4.67 9.70
CA VAL A 49 4.92 -4.26 11.11
C VAL A 49 6.35 -3.99 11.57
N PHE A 50 7.30 -4.88 11.26
CA PHE A 50 8.71 -4.72 11.60
C PHE A 50 9.32 -3.44 11.03
N ARG A 51 9.01 -3.07 9.77
CA ARG A 51 9.49 -1.83 9.15
C ARG A 51 8.74 -0.57 9.61
N GLY A 52 7.64 -0.71 10.37
CA GLY A 52 6.75 0.40 10.72
C GLY A 52 5.88 0.92 9.56
N HIS A 53 5.80 0.20 8.44
CA HIS A 53 4.90 0.53 7.32
C HIS A 53 3.42 0.29 7.69
N GLN A 54 3.16 -0.63 8.62
CA GLN A 54 1.87 -0.85 9.25
C GLN A 54 1.99 -0.49 10.74
N PRO A 55 1.26 0.51 11.25
CA PRO A 55 1.22 0.81 12.68
C PRO A 55 0.76 -0.39 13.50
N SER A 56 1.41 -0.61 14.64
CA SER A 56 1.08 -1.67 15.59
C SER A 56 1.57 -1.27 17.00
N GLY A 57 0.96 -1.85 18.03
CA GLY A 57 1.49 -1.79 19.39
C GLY A 57 2.75 -2.65 19.55
N THR A 58 3.24 -2.80 20.78
CA THR A 58 4.46 -3.55 21.10
C THR A 58 4.22 -4.55 22.25
N GLY A 59 5.24 -5.35 22.58
CA GLY A 59 5.22 -6.28 23.73
C GLY A 59 4.52 -7.62 23.52
N PHE A 60 4.03 -7.88 22.30
CA PHE A 60 3.49 -9.18 21.87
C PHE A 60 4.57 -10.04 21.21
N VAL A 61 4.37 -11.35 21.23
CA VAL A 61 5.21 -12.35 20.55
C VAL A 61 4.88 -12.39 19.05
N MET A 62 5.88 -12.33 18.17
CA MET A 62 5.71 -12.39 16.70
C MET A 62 5.33 -13.79 16.19
N GLY A 63 5.04 -13.94 14.89
CA GLY A 63 4.87 -15.24 14.23
C GLY A 63 3.42 -15.67 14.05
N HIS A 64 2.98 -15.83 12.80
CA HIS A 64 1.67 -16.41 12.48
C HIS A 64 1.69 -17.66 11.59
N GLU A 65 2.86 -18.09 11.14
CA GLU A 65 3.04 -19.35 10.41
C GLU A 65 3.68 -20.40 11.31
N PHE A 66 2.98 -21.47 11.66
CA PHE A 66 3.54 -22.49 12.55
C PHE A 66 2.91 -23.88 12.47
N THR A 67 3.72 -24.87 12.83
CA THR A 67 3.35 -26.27 13.04
C THR A 67 3.83 -26.72 14.41
N GLY A 68 3.12 -27.65 15.05
CA GLY A 68 3.51 -28.13 16.37
C GLY A 68 2.77 -29.38 16.80
N HIS A 69 2.95 -29.75 18.07
CA HIS A 69 2.18 -30.78 18.76
C HIS A 69 1.31 -30.16 19.85
N VAL A 70 0.05 -30.60 19.95
CA VAL A 70 -0.86 -30.15 21.00
C VAL A 70 -0.33 -30.61 22.37
N SER A 71 -0.08 -29.68 23.29
CA SER A 71 0.43 -29.95 24.63
C SER A 71 -0.64 -29.88 25.72
N GLU A 72 -1.66 -29.03 25.56
CA GLU A 72 -2.78 -28.84 26.48
C GLU A 72 -4.06 -28.57 25.70
N VAL A 73 -5.22 -28.99 26.22
CA VAL A 73 -6.52 -28.95 25.53
C VAL A 73 -7.60 -28.48 26.49
N GLY A 74 -8.33 -27.42 26.12
CA GLY A 74 -9.50 -26.94 26.85
C GLY A 74 -10.68 -27.92 26.80
N SER A 75 -11.56 -27.88 27.81
CA SER A 75 -12.54 -28.96 28.02
C SER A 75 -13.62 -29.09 26.94
N SER A 76 -13.81 -28.08 26.09
CA SER A 76 -14.81 -28.05 25.03
C SER A 76 -14.29 -28.44 23.63
N VAL A 77 -12.97 -28.62 23.47
CA VAL A 77 -12.31 -28.98 22.20
C VAL A 77 -12.58 -30.44 21.85
N LYS A 78 -12.93 -30.71 20.58
CA LYS A 78 -13.32 -32.05 20.10
C LYS A 78 -12.52 -32.52 18.87
N SER A 79 -11.89 -31.60 18.15
CA SER A 79 -11.16 -31.89 16.92
C SER A 79 -9.80 -32.55 17.15
N VAL A 80 -9.08 -32.16 18.21
CA VAL A 80 -7.70 -32.56 18.51
C VAL A 80 -7.55 -33.05 19.95
N LYS A 81 -6.50 -33.83 20.22
CA LYS A 81 -6.07 -34.24 21.57
C LYS A 81 -4.58 -33.97 21.78
N VAL A 82 -4.13 -34.00 23.04
CA VAL A 82 -2.70 -33.90 23.39
C VAL A 82 -1.89 -34.94 22.60
N GLY A 83 -0.76 -34.51 22.05
CA GLY A 83 0.11 -35.31 21.17
C GLY A 83 -0.31 -35.33 19.69
N ASP A 84 -1.48 -34.82 19.31
CA ASP A 84 -1.80 -34.63 17.89
C ASP A 84 -0.86 -33.57 17.29
N ARG A 85 -0.25 -33.90 16.15
CA ARG A 85 0.51 -32.95 15.33
C ARG A 85 -0.44 -32.07 14.52
N VAL A 86 -0.16 -30.77 14.46
CA VAL A 86 -1.06 -29.74 13.90
C VAL A 86 -0.32 -28.68 13.08
N VAL A 87 -1.08 -28.01 12.21
CA VAL A 87 -0.74 -26.75 11.56
C VAL A 87 -1.91 -25.79 11.72
N THR A 88 -1.59 -24.51 11.93
CA THR A 88 -2.60 -23.49 12.26
C THR A 88 -2.66 -22.44 11.16
N PRO A 89 -3.84 -22.15 10.59
CA PRO A 89 -4.07 -20.96 9.78
C PRO A 89 -3.68 -19.69 10.53
N PHE A 90 -3.08 -18.71 9.84
CA PHE A 90 -2.57 -17.48 10.44
C PHE A 90 -3.60 -16.59 11.17
N THR A 91 -4.90 -16.90 11.06
CA THR A 91 -5.96 -16.27 11.85
C THR A 91 -6.89 -17.30 12.47
N THR A 92 -7.35 -17.03 13.68
CA THR A 92 -8.39 -17.83 14.34
C THR A 92 -9.74 -17.74 13.62
N SER A 93 -10.57 -18.75 13.84
CA SER A 93 -11.92 -18.85 13.29
C SER A 93 -12.82 -19.66 14.25
N CYS A 94 -14.06 -19.20 14.46
CA CYS A 94 -15.00 -19.86 15.37
C CYS A 94 -15.78 -21.04 14.76
N GLY A 95 -15.65 -21.29 13.45
CA GLY A 95 -16.40 -22.31 12.71
C GLY A 95 -17.92 -22.07 12.55
N SER A 96 -18.56 -21.31 13.43
CA SER A 96 -20.03 -21.25 13.56
C SER A 96 -20.71 -19.97 13.05
N CYS A 97 -20.00 -18.84 12.92
CA CYS A 97 -20.63 -17.58 12.49
C CYS A 97 -21.03 -17.55 11.00
N PHE A 98 -21.86 -16.58 10.62
CA PHE A 98 -22.33 -16.34 9.25
C PHE A 98 -21.26 -16.49 8.16
N TYR A 99 -20.07 -15.92 8.40
CA TYR A 99 -18.92 -15.96 7.49
C TYR A 99 -18.24 -17.33 7.46
N CYS A 100 -18.02 -17.97 8.62
CA CYS A 100 -17.43 -19.31 8.70
C CYS A 100 -18.27 -20.35 7.95
N GLN A 101 -19.59 -20.34 8.20
CA GLN A 101 -20.55 -21.25 7.55
C GLN A 101 -20.62 -21.10 6.02
N ARG A 102 -20.12 -19.98 5.46
CA ARG A 102 -20.12 -19.67 4.03
C ARG A 102 -18.75 -19.81 3.36
N GLY A 103 -17.74 -20.33 4.07
CA GLY A 103 -16.39 -20.45 3.55
C GLY A 103 -15.59 -19.13 3.53
N PHE A 104 -16.03 -18.13 4.29
CA PHE A 104 -15.38 -16.81 4.39
C PHE A 104 -14.64 -16.65 5.73
N SER A 105 -13.88 -17.66 6.15
CA SER A 105 -13.15 -17.66 7.44
C SER A 105 -12.26 -16.44 7.66
N SER A 106 -11.70 -15.84 6.60
CA SER A 106 -10.92 -14.60 6.68
C SER A 106 -11.71 -13.37 7.16
N ARG A 107 -13.03 -13.48 7.36
CA ARG A 107 -13.91 -12.47 7.98
C ARG A 107 -14.74 -13.05 9.13
N CYS A 108 -14.25 -14.09 9.82
CA CYS A 108 -14.89 -14.60 11.04
C CYS A 108 -15.09 -13.47 12.09
N LYS A 109 -16.26 -13.44 12.74
CA LYS A 109 -16.60 -12.42 13.77
C LYS A 109 -15.64 -12.44 14.98
N GLN A 110 -15.07 -13.60 15.30
CA GLN A 110 -14.12 -13.81 16.40
C GLN A 110 -12.69 -14.03 15.87
N SER A 111 -12.39 -13.55 14.65
CA SER A 111 -11.06 -13.71 14.05
C SER A 111 -10.02 -12.84 14.77
N GLN A 112 -8.96 -13.48 15.23
CA GLN A 112 -7.75 -12.86 15.76
C GLN A 112 -6.56 -13.24 14.88
N LEU A 113 -5.61 -12.32 14.72
CA LEU A 113 -4.36 -12.56 14.00
C LEU A 113 -3.29 -13.00 15.01
N PHE A 114 -2.65 -14.14 14.77
CA PHE A 114 -1.47 -14.53 15.56
C PHE A 114 -0.35 -13.52 15.31
N GLY A 115 0.48 -13.25 16.33
CA GLY A 115 1.54 -12.26 16.19
C GLY A 115 1.01 -10.84 16.07
N SER A 116 0.04 -10.47 16.91
CA SER A 116 -0.49 -9.10 16.96
C SER A 116 -0.96 -8.69 18.36
N VAL A 117 -1.25 -7.39 18.54
CA VAL A 117 -1.82 -6.87 19.79
C VAL A 117 -3.13 -7.60 20.11
N GLY A 118 -3.16 -8.29 21.26
CA GLY A 118 -4.31 -9.08 21.73
C GLY A 118 -4.19 -10.59 21.49
N LEU A 119 -3.28 -11.06 20.63
CA LEU A 119 -2.96 -12.48 20.48
C LEU A 119 -1.48 -12.70 20.12
N ASP A 120 -0.73 -13.16 21.12
CA ASP A 120 0.66 -13.62 20.95
C ASP A 120 0.78 -14.67 19.84
N GLY A 121 1.85 -14.54 19.07
CA GLY A 121 2.22 -15.42 17.97
C GLY A 121 3.03 -16.64 18.37
N ALA A 122 3.56 -17.31 17.35
CA ALA A 122 4.19 -18.61 17.43
C ALA A 122 5.69 -18.63 17.11
N GLN A 123 6.37 -17.47 16.97
CA GLN A 123 7.83 -17.39 17.04
C GLN A 123 8.29 -17.54 18.51
N ALA A 124 7.91 -18.66 19.11
CA ALA A 124 8.09 -19.04 20.52
C ALA A 124 8.00 -20.56 20.67
N GLN A 125 8.48 -21.11 21.80
CA GLN A 125 8.41 -22.55 22.05
C GLN A 125 6.98 -23.08 22.27
N TYR A 126 6.05 -22.22 22.72
CA TYR A 126 4.64 -22.56 22.91
C TYR A 126 3.73 -21.41 22.47
N VAL A 127 2.52 -21.73 22.00
CA VAL A 127 1.51 -20.74 21.61
C VAL A 127 0.11 -21.22 21.99
N ARG A 128 -0.77 -20.27 22.38
CA ARG A 128 -2.19 -20.52 22.63
C ARG A 128 -2.98 -20.33 21.35
N VAL A 129 -3.78 -21.32 20.96
CA VAL A 129 -4.67 -21.27 19.78
C VAL A 129 -6.12 -21.19 20.24
N PRO A 130 -6.77 -20.02 20.15
CA PRO A 130 -8.19 -19.87 20.47
C PRO A 130 -9.12 -20.52 19.45
N ASN A 131 -10.34 -20.88 19.88
CA ASN A 131 -11.36 -21.50 19.03
C ASN A 131 -10.80 -22.70 18.23
N ALA A 132 -10.16 -23.64 18.92
CA ALA A 132 -9.33 -24.67 18.29
C ALA A 132 -10.08 -25.46 17.20
N ASP A 133 -11.28 -25.99 17.48
CA ASP A 133 -12.09 -26.75 16.51
C ASP A 133 -12.41 -25.96 15.23
N GLY A 134 -12.57 -24.65 15.34
CA GLY A 134 -12.80 -23.76 14.22
C GLY A 134 -11.53 -23.29 13.52
N THR A 135 -10.35 -23.47 14.13
CA THR A 135 -9.07 -22.89 13.70
C THR A 135 -8.06 -23.93 13.25
N VAL A 136 -7.68 -24.87 14.12
CA VAL A 136 -6.54 -25.76 13.92
C VAL A 136 -6.84 -26.87 12.90
N MET A 137 -5.81 -27.31 12.19
CA MET A 137 -5.88 -28.47 11.29
C MET A 137 -4.86 -29.52 11.72
N LYS A 138 -5.25 -30.80 11.72
CA LYS A 138 -4.28 -31.89 11.97
C LYS A 138 -3.27 -31.97 10.83
N ALA A 139 -2.02 -32.23 11.19
CA ALA A 139 -0.96 -32.47 10.23
C ALA A 139 -1.28 -33.73 9.38
N PRO A 140 -1.39 -33.61 8.06
CA PRO A 140 -1.64 -34.73 7.16
C PRO A 140 -0.36 -35.53 6.93
N PRO A 141 -0.40 -36.88 6.95
CA PRO A 141 0.80 -37.72 7.04
C PRO A 141 1.67 -37.75 5.78
N LYS A 142 1.22 -37.19 4.66
CA LYS A 142 1.92 -37.22 3.36
C LYS A 142 2.70 -35.94 3.03
N ILE A 143 2.59 -34.90 3.86
CA ILE A 143 3.25 -33.61 3.60
C ILE A 143 4.55 -33.55 4.40
N LYS A 144 5.65 -33.24 3.72
CA LYS A 144 6.96 -33.02 4.34
C LYS A 144 6.89 -31.89 5.36
N ASP A 145 7.63 -32.02 6.46
CA ASP A 145 7.56 -31.10 7.60
C ASP A 145 7.89 -29.65 7.22
N GLU A 146 8.81 -29.49 6.28
CA GLU A 146 9.25 -28.21 5.72
C GLU A 146 8.19 -27.57 4.82
N ALA A 147 7.40 -28.40 4.12
CA ALA A 147 6.29 -27.96 3.29
C ALA A 147 5.03 -27.66 4.12
N LEU A 148 4.85 -28.35 5.26
CA LEU A 148 3.65 -28.22 6.09
C LEU A 148 3.47 -26.80 6.66
N VAL A 149 4.56 -26.12 7.05
CA VAL A 149 4.47 -24.74 7.58
C VAL A 149 3.90 -23.75 6.54
N LEU A 150 4.07 -24.04 5.25
CA LEU A 150 3.52 -23.22 4.16
C LEU A 150 1.98 -23.25 4.12
N MET A 151 1.35 -24.27 4.73
CA MET A 151 -0.12 -24.38 4.87
C MET A 151 -0.72 -23.44 5.93
N ALA A 152 0.12 -22.79 6.75
CA ALA A 152 -0.36 -21.81 7.71
C ALA A 152 -0.83 -20.50 7.04
N ASP A 153 -0.17 -20.09 5.94
CA ASP A 153 -0.51 -18.91 5.14
C ASP A 153 -0.19 -19.09 3.66
N ILE A 154 1.10 -19.01 3.29
CA ILE A 154 1.48 -18.59 1.93
C ILE A 154 1.05 -19.54 0.81
N PHE A 155 0.95 -20.85 1.06
CA PHE A 155 0.51 -21.80 0.04
C PHE A 155 -1.00 -21.71 -0.24
N PRO A 156 -1.89 -21.81 0.77
CA PRO A 156 -3.31 -21.47 0.63
C PRO A 156 -3.55 -20.06 0.05
N THR A 157 -2.78 -19.05 0.47
CA THR A 157 -2.90 -17.68 -0.06
C THR A 157 -2.53 -17.60 -1.54
N GLY A 158 -1.48 -18.31 -1.98
CA GLY A 158 -1.17 -18.45 -3.40
C GLY A 158 -2.26 -19.18 -4.20
N MET A 159 -2.80 -20.28 -3.67
CA MET A 159 -3.94 -20.98 -4.30
C MET A 159 -5.19 -20.08 -4.41
N PHE A 160 -5.51 -19.32 -3.36
CA PHE A 160 -6.62 -18.38 -3.36
C PHE A 160 -6.46 -17.31 -4.46
N ALA A 161 -5.25 -16.78 -4.62
CA ALA A 161 -4.93 -15.82 -5.67
C ALA A 161 -5.18 -16.41 -7.08
N ALA A 162 -4.68 -17.62 -7.35
CA ALA A 162 -4.93 -18.32 -8.61
C ALA A 162 -6.43 -18.60 -8.84
N LYS A 163 -7.10 -19.21 -7.84
CA LYS A 163 -8.51 -19.59 -7.89
C LYS A 163 -9.42 -18.40 -8.19
N ASN A 164 -9.17 -17.23 -7.59
CA ASN A 164 -9.94 -16.02 -7.84
C ASN A 164 -9.81 -15.50 -9.28
N GLY A 165 -8.62 -15.63 -9.90
CA GLY A 165 -8.40 -15.27 -11.29
C GLY A 165 -9.25 -16.13 -12.25
N PHE A 166 -9.16 -17.45 -12.09
CA PHE A 166 -9.81 -18.43 -12.97
C PHE A 166 -11.29 -18.72 -12.65
N LYS A 167 -11.81 -18.28 -11.49
CA LYS A 167 -13.14 -18.65 -10.93
C LYS A 167 -14.33 -18.59 -11.90
N HIS A 168 -14.29 -17.69 -12.87
CA HIS A 168 -15.38 -17.43 -13.82
C HIS A 168 -14.97 -17.66 -15.27
N SER A 169 -13.91 -18.45 -15.51
CA SER A 169 -13.45 -18.82 -16.84
C SER A 169 -13.79 -20.28 -17.15
N THR A 170 -14.18 -20.57 -18.40
CA THR A 170 -14.40 -21.95 -18.85
C THR A 170 -13.07 -22.68 -19.08
N PRO A 171 -13.03 -24.03 -19.07
CA PRO A 171 -11.81 -24.79 -19.39
C PRO A 171 -11.19 -24.45 -20.76
N GLU A 172 -11.99 -23.97 -21.70
CA GLU A 172 -11.57 -23.51 -23.03
C GLU A 172 -10.93 -22.11 -22.94
N GLU A 173 -11.61 -21.15 -22.31
CA GLU A 173 -11.08 -19.80 -22.07
C GLU A 173 -9.75 -19.83 -21.30
N ILE A 174 -9.62 -20.76 -20.34
CA ILE A 174 -8.40 -20.95 -19.57
C ILE A 174 -7.24 -21.36 -20.49
N LYS A 175 -7.42 -22.37 -21.36
CA LYS A 175 -6.37 -22.86 -22.27
C LYS A 175 -5.88 -21.80 -23.25
N ASP A 176 -6.74 -20.85 -23.61
CA ASP A 176 -6.39 -19.73 -24.50
C ASP A 176 -5.88 -18.48 -23.74
N SER A 177 -6.01 -18.45 -22.40
CA SER A 177 -5.70 -17.28 -21.59
C SER A 177 -4.20 -16.97 -21.46
N VAL A 178 -3.87 -15.68 -21.46
CA VAL A 178 -2.56 -15.17 -21.07
C VAL A 178 -2.64 -14.59 -19.66
N VAL A 179 -1.82 -15.14 -18.76
CA VAL A 179 -1.79 -14.80 -17.34
C VAL A 179 -0.53 -14.00 -17.03
N VAL A 180 -0.68 -12.87 -16.32
CA VAL A 180 0.44 -12.10 -15.77
C VAL A 180 0.42 -12.18 -14.25
N LEU A 181 1.47 -12.75 -13.68
CA LEU A 181 1.72 -12.82 -12.23
C LEU A 181 2.69 -11.69 -11.85
N ILE A 182 2.22 -10.71 -11.08
CA ILE A 182 2.99 -9.54 -10.64
C ILE A 182 3.50 -9.77 -9.21
N GLY A 183 4.82 -9.83 -9.09
CA GLY A 183 5.58 -10.29 -7.93
C GLY A 183 6.06 -11.73 -8.12
N CYS A 184 7.27 -12.04 -7.65
CA CYS A 184 7.86 -13.39 -7.61
C CYS A 184 8.36 -13.78 -6.20
N GLY A 185 7.79 -13.19 -5.15
CA GLY A 185 8.04 -13.56 -3.75
C GLY A 185 7.36 -14.89 -3.35
N PRO A 186 7.44 -15.32 -2.07
CA PRO A 186 6.99 -16.65 -1.65
C PRO A 186 5.53 -16.99 -1.98
N VAL A 187 4.60 -16.08 -1.70
CA VAL A 187 3.17 -16.21 -2.07
C VAL A 187 2.99 -16.32 -3.58
N ALA A 188 3.80 -15.61 -4.36
CA ALA A 188 3.74 -15.64 -5.82
C ALA A 188 4.18 -17.00 -6.39
N LEU A 189 5.24 -17.58 -5.85
CA LEU A 189 5.75 -18.88 -6.30
C LEU A 189 4.77 -20.00 -5.91
N CYS A 190 4.10 -19.88 -4.75
CA CYS A 190 2.96 -20.74 -4.40
C CYS A 190 1.76 -20.53 -5.35
N ALA A 191 1.44 -19.28 -5.73
CA ALA A 191 0.41 -18.99 -6.71
C ALA A 191 0.75 -19.59 -8.07
N LEU A 192 2.00 -19.47 -8.52
CA LEU A 192 2.49 -20.02 -9.78
C LEU A 192 2.31 -21.54 -9.87
N CYS A 193 2.67 -22.30 -8.82
CA CYS A 193 2.39 -23.73 -8.75
C CYS A 193 0.89 -24.02 -9.02
N ASN A 194 -0.01 -23.30 -8.35
CA ASN A 194 -1.45 -23.45 -8.53
C ASN A 194 -1.95 -22.95 -9.91
N ILE A 195 -1.33 -21.93 -10.51
CA ILE A 195 -1.62 -21.47 -11.88
C ILE A 195 -1.28 -22.57 -12.89
N THR A 196 -0.19 -23.33 -12.69
CA THR A 196 0.19 -24.40 -13.63
C THR A 196 -0.83 -25.55 -13.71
N ASP A 197 -1.59 -25.82 -12.65
CA ASP A 197 -2.66 -26.83 -12.66
C ASP A 197 -3.81 -26.47 -13.62
N TYR A 198 -4.06 -25.17 -13.83
CA TYR A 198 -5.07 -24.67 -14.79
C TYR A 198 -4.61 -24.76 -16.25
N LYS A 199 -3.30 -24.86 -16.52
CA LYS A 199 -2.69 -24.96 -17.86
C LYS A 199 -3.12 -23.83 -18.83
N PRO A 200 -2.93 -22.54 -18.45
CA PRO A 200 -3.16 -21.43 -19.37
C PRO A 200 -2.15 -21.42 -20.53
N LYS A 201 -2.48 -20.70 -21.61
CA LYS A 201 -1.66 -20.60 -22.84
C LYS A 201 -0.24 -20.10 -22.54
N HIS A 202 -0.16 -19.03 -21.74
CA HIS A 202 1.09 -18.42 -21.30
C HIS A 202 0.97 -17.90 -19.87
N ILE A 203 2.07 -17.97 -19.13
CA ILE A 203 2.22 -17.37 -17.80
C ILE A 203 3.47 -16.48 -17.84
N LEU A 204 3.31 -15.19 -17.59
CA LEU A 204 4.42 -14.24 -17.45
C LEU A 204 4.57 -13.92 -15.97
N ALA A 205 5.77 -14.07 -15.41
CA ALA A 205 6.07 -13.78 -14.02
C ALA A 205 6.96 -12.54 -13.93
N VAL A 206 6.46 -11.49 -13.28
CA VAL A 206 7.01 -10.13 -13.33
C VAL A 206 7.58 -9.74 -11.95
N ASP A 207 8.86 -9.37 -11.88
CA ASP A 207 9.51 -8.87 -10.66
C ASP A 207 10.67 -7.93 -11.05
N SER A 208 11.37 -7.38 -10.07
CA SER A 208 12.61 -6.62 -10.23
C SER A 208 13.86 -7.45 -9.89
N VAL A 209 13.71 -8.52 -9.09
CA VAL A 209 14.81 -9.31 -8.51
C VAL A 209 15.14 -10.52 -9.41
N PRO A 210 16.33 -10.60 -10.03
CA PRO A 210 16.68 -11.69 -10.97
C PRO A 210 16.62 -13.10 -10.36
N SER A 211 17.01 -13.28 -9.10
CA SER A 211 16.97 -14.59 -8.44
C SER A 211 15.55 -15.12 -8.22
N ARG A 212 14.57 -14.23 -8.03
CA ARG A 212 13.14 -14.61 -7.95
C ARG A 212 12.59 -14.98 -9.32
N LEU A 213 13.04 -14.30 -10.37
CA LEU A 213 12.65 -14.56 -11.75
C LEU A 213 13.17 -15.93 -12.24
N GLU A 214 14.41 -16.31 -11.93
CA GLU A 214 14.91 -17.65 -12.26
C GLU A 214 14.18 -18.77 -11.49
N LEU A 215 13.74 -18.53 -10.25
CA LEU A 215 12.83 -19.46 -9.54
C LEU A 215 11.48 -19.58 -10.25
N ALA A 216 10.84 -18.47 -10.61
CA ALA A 216 9.57 -18.49 -11.34
C ALA A 216 9.68 -19.21 -12.70
N LYS A 217 10.80 -19.03 -13.40
CA LYS A 217 11.15 -19.75 -14.63
C LYS A 217 11.28 -21.25 -14.41
N SER A 218 11.93 -21.69 -13.34
CA SER A 218 12.03 -23.12 -12.98
C SER A 218 10.67 -23.77 -12.69
N LEU A 219 9.68 -22.97 -12.27
CA LEU A 219 8.30 -23.38 -12.04
C LEU A 219 7.39 -23.30 -13.28
N GLY A 220 7.92 -22.87 -14.43
CA GLY A 220 7.22 -22.89 -15.72
C GLY A 220 6.62 -21.56 -16.20
N ALA A 221 6.99 -20.42 -15.60
CA ALA A 221 6.63 -19.10 -16.13
C ALA A 221 7.70 -18.54 -17.10
N GLU A 222 7.29 -17.63 -17.97
CA GLU A 222 8.19 -16.74 -18.70
C GLU A 222 8.61 -15.58 -17.77
N PRO A 223 9.88 -15.48 -17.34
CA PRO A 223 10.31 -14.45 -16.40
C PRO A 223 10.45 -13.09 -17.09
N TRP A 224 10.00 -12.03 -16.44
CA TRP A 224 10.12 -10.66 -16.94
C TRP A 224 10.62 -9.67 -15.88
N ASN A 225 11.72 -8.96 -16.17
CA ASN A 225 12.18 -7.86 -15.33
C ASN A 225 11.63 -6.52 -15.84
N PHE A 226 10.65 -5.97 -15.13
CA PHE A 226 9.98 -4.73 -15.55
C PHE A 226 10.85 -3.47 -15.37
N GLN A 227 11.89 -3.52 -14.53
CA GLN A 227 12.80 -2.37 -14.35
C GLN A 227 13.76 -2.23 -15.54
N THR A 228 14.15 -3.35 -16.16
CA THR A 228 15.05 -3.33 -17.33
C THR A 228 14.30 -3.23 -18.65
N ASP A 229 13.07 -3.75 -18.74
CA ASP A 229 12.30 -3.74 -19.99
C ASP A 229 10.77 -3.66 -19.77
N ARG A 230 10.27 -2.51 -19.27
CA ARG A 230 8.82 -2.28 -19.11
C ARG A 230 8.05 -2.31 -20.44
N GLU A 231 8.62 -1.76 -21.50
CA GLU A 231 7.96 -1.68 -22.81
C GLU A 231 7.87 -3.03 -23.52
N GLY A 232 8.91 -3.87 -23.40
CA GLY A 232 8.90 -5.23 -23.92
C GLY A 232 7.81 -6.07 -23.25
N LEU A 233 7.52 -5.86 -21.95
CA LEU A 233 6.39 -6.53 -21.29
C LEU A 233 5.05 -6.17 -21.94
N ASP A 234 4.81 -4.88 -22.23
CA ASP A 234 3.58 -4.45 -22.93
C ASP A 234 3.49 -5.06 -24.33
N LYS A 235 4.62 -5.07 -25.07
CA LYS A 235 4.70 -5.66 -26.42
C LYS A 235 4.43 -7.16 -26.36
N ARG A 236 5.10 -7.89 -25.48
CA ARG A 236 4.96 -9.34 -25.29
C ARG A 236 3.55 -9.74 -24.91
N VAL A 237 2.93 -9.06 -23.94
CA VAL A 237 1.54 -9.33 -23.54
C VAL A 237 0.59 -9.06 -24.72
N LYS A 238 0.80 -8.01 -25.51
CA LYS A 238 0.00 -7.73 -26.72
C LYS A 238 0.22 -8.76 -27.83
N GLU A 239 1.46 -9.15 -28.11
CA GLU A 239 1.80 -10.18 -29.10
C GLU A 239 1.13 -11.53 -28.80
N LEU A 240 1.07 -11.92 -27.52
CA LEU A 240 0.45 -13.17 -27.09
C LEU A 240 -1.10 -13.14 -27.12
N THR A 241 -1.70 -11.96 -27.25
CA THR A 241 -3.15 -11.71 -27.08
C THR A 241 -3.82 -10.99 -28.25
N ASP A 242 -3.15 -10.89 -29.40
CA ASP A 242 -3.62 -10.17 -30.59
C ASP A 242 -3.93 -8.69 -30.31
N GLY A 243 -3.09 -8.06 -29.49
CA GLY A 243 -3.19 -6.66 -29.09
C GLY A 243 -4.16 -6.37 -27.93
N ARG A 244 -4.93 -7.36 -27.46
CA ARG A 244 -5.99 -7.16 -26.46
C ARG A 244 -5.48 -6.79 -25.07
N GLY A 245 -4.38 -7.39 -24.62
CA GLY A 245 -3.93 -7.37 -23.23
C GLY A 245 -4.22 -8.71 -22.51
N ALA A 246 -3.61 -8.90 -21.34
CA ALA A 246 -3.71 -10.13 -20.55
C ALA A 246 -5.16 -10.40 -20.09
N ASP A 247 -5.58 -11.66 -20.15
CA ASP A 247 -6.92 -12.10 -19.71
C ASP A 247 -7.06 -12.06 -18.18
N ILE A 248 -5.99 -12.45 -17.48
CA ILE A 248 -5.94 -12.56 -16.02
C ILE A 248 -4.63 -11.94 -15.52
N VAL A 249 -4.74 -11.08 -14.52
CA VAL A 249 -3.62 -10.57 -13.73
C VAL A 249 -3.76 -11.08 -12.30
N ILE A 250 -2.70 -11.64 -11.76
CA ILE A 250 -2.59 -12.04 -10.35
C ILE A 250 -1.53 -11.17 -9.70
N GLU A 251 -1.92 -10.37 -8.71
CA GLU A 251 -1.09 -9.36 -8.07
C GLU A 251 -0.87 -9.72 -6.59
N VAL A 252 0.41 -9.85 -6.21
CA VAL A 252 0.85 -10.44 -4.93
C VAL A 252 1.95 -9.61 -4.26
N VAL A 253 2.01 -8.31 -4.57
CA VAL A 253 3.02 -7.35 -4.04
C VAL A 253 2.43 -6.42 -2.99
N GLY A 254 1.20 -5.91 -3.17
CA GLY A 254 0.54 -5.00 -2.23
C GLY A 254 0.90 -3.52 -2.42
N LEU A 255 1.34 -3.12 -3.62
CA LEU A 255 1.72 -1.74 -3.93
C LEU A 255 0.86 -1.15 -5.04
N SER A 256 0.41 0.10 -4.90
CA SER A 256 -0.40 0.79 -5.92
C SER A 256 0.27 0.82 -7.30
N PRO A 257 1.59 1.04 -7.47
CA PRO A 257 2.25 0.91 -8.79
C PRO A 257 2.17 -0.50 -9.41
N ALA A 258 2.24 -1.57 -8.60
CA ALA A 258 2.08 -2.94 -9.09
C ALA A 258 0.65 -3.22 -9.54
N LEU A 259 -0.34 -2.72 -8.77
CA LEU A 259 -1.75 -2.80 -9.11
C LEU A 259 -2.10 -1.95 -10.35
N ARG A 260 -1.43 -0.79 -10.55
CA ARG A 260 -1.53 0.04 -11.76
C ARG A 260 -1.03 -0.70 -12.99
N MET A 261 0.17 -1.27 -12.91
CA MET A 261 0.74 -2.09 -13.99
C MET A 261 -0.18 -3.26 -14.33
N GLY A 262 -0.78 -3.90 -13.32
CA GLY A 262 -1.81 -4.91 -13.49
C GLY A 262 -3.03 -4.39 -14.26
N TYR A 263 -3.58 -3.24 -13.87
CA TYR A 263 -4.65 -2.60 -14.62
C TYR A 263 -4.26 -2.30 -16.07
N GLU A 264 -3.08 -1.76 -16.32
CA GLU A 264 -2.61 -1.38 -17.67
C GLU A 264 -2.49 -2.58 -18.61
N LEU A 265 -1.83 -3.65 -18.15
CA LEU A 265 -1.60 -4.88 -18.92
C LEU A 265 -2.88 -5.67 -19.20
N LEU A 266 -3.92 -5.51 -18.37
CA LEU A 266 -5.19 -6.23 -18.50
C LEU A 266 -6.00 -5.77 -19.71
N ARG A 267 -6.59 -6.72 -20.46
CA ARG A 267 -7.58 -6.39 -21.48
C ARG A 267 -8.92 -5.91 -20.90
N PRO A 268 -9.78 -5.25 -21.70
CA PRO A 268 -11.19 -5.10 -21.35
C PRO A 268 -11.85 -6.46 -21.05
N TRP A 269 -12.77 -6.48 -20.08
CA TRP A 269 -13.40 -7.70 -19.52
C TRP A 269 -12.41 -8.72 -18.92
N GLY A 270 -11.18 -8.30 -18.60
CA GLY A 270 -10.21 -9.14 -17.90
C GLY A 270 -10.44 -9.20 -16.38
N VAL A 271 -9.62 -10.01 -15.71
CA VAL A 271 -9.68 -10.24 -14.25
C VAL A 271 -8.41 -9.77 -13.54
N ILE A 272 -8.57 -8.99 -12.46
CA ILE A 272 -7.49 -8.79 -11.46
C ILE A 272 -7.83 -9.58 -10.20
N SER A 273 -6.94 -10.49 -9.81
CA SER A 273 -6.93 -11.13 -8.50
C SER A 273 -5.79 -10.54 -7.68
N SER A 274 -6.10 -9.78 -6.63
CA SER A 274 -5.09 -9.14 -5.78
C SER A 274 -5.17 -9.68 -4.36
N VAL A 275 -4.08 -10.26 -3.87
CA VAL A 275 -3.94 -10.69 -2.46
C VAL A 275 -2.77 -10.03 -1.75
N GLY A 276 -2.04 -9.14 -2.44
CA GLY A 276 -1.08 -8.24 -1.80
C GLY A 276 -1.76 -7.31 -0.79
N VAL A 277 -1.03 -6.95 0.28
CA VAL A 277 -1.56 -6.09 1.35
C VAL A 277 -1.45 -4.62 0.92
N HIS A 278 -2.52 -4.09 0.32
CA HIS A 278 -2.60 -2.68 -0.09
C HIS A 278 -2.96 -1.76 1.07
N ASN A 279 -2.09 -0.77 1.32
CA ASN A 279 -2.33 0.34 2.25
C ASN A 279 -2.52 1.69 1.53
N GLY A 280 -2.42 1.72 0.19
CA GLY A 280 -2.57 2.91 -0.65
C GLY A 280 -3.89 2.95 -1.42
N GLU A 281 -4.09 4.00 -2.20
CA GLU A 281 -5.26 4.15 -3.06
C GLU A 281 -5.27 3.14 -4.22
N ILE A 282 -6.48 2.83 -4.70
CA ILE A 282 -6.69 2.08 -5.93
C ILE A 282 -6.27 2.96 -7.12
N PRO A 283 -5.30 2.53 -7.95
CA PRO A 283 -4.60 3.40 -8.89
C PRO A 283 -5.32 3.57 -10.25
N TRP A 284 -6.63 3.72 -10.21
CA TRP A 284 -7.46 4.07 -11.37
C TRP A 284 -8.76 4.73 -10.92
N THR A 285 -9.29 5.58 -11.77
CA THR A 285 -10.58 6.23 -11.59
C THR A 285 -11.76 5.27 -11.84
N GLY A 286 -12.95 5.63 -11.35
CA GLY A 286 -14.19 4.92 -11.69
C GLY A 286 -14.48 4.91 -13.20
N ASN A 287 -14.05 5.96 -13.93
CA ASN A 287 -14.19 6.04 -15.39
C ASN A 287 -13.27 5.03 -16.11
N GLU A 288 -12.01 4.93 -15.69
CA GLU A 288 -11.05 3.92 -16.18
C GLU A 288 -11.53 2.48 -15.92
N ALA A 289 -12.12 2.21 -14.75
CA ALA A 289 -12.70 0.90 -14.44
C ALA A 289 -13.93 0.59 -15.29
N TYR A 290 -14.82 1.58 -15.47
CA TYR A 290 -16.02 1.48 -16.30
C TYR A 290 -15.66 1.16 -17.77
N ASN A 291 -14.73 1.92 -18.36
CA ASN A 291 -14.33 1.73 -19.76
C ASN A 291 -13.68 0.36 -20.01
N LYS A 292 -12.97 -0.22 -19.04
CA LYS A 292 -12.42 -1.58 -19.16
C LYS A 292 -13.43 -2.69 -18.83
N ASN A 293 -14.60 -2.41 -18.26
CA ASN A 293 -15.49 -3.45 -17.68
C ASN A 293 -14.69 -4.39 -16.74
N LEU A 294 -13.87 -3.79 -15.87
CA LEU A 294 -12.92 -4.50 -15.01
C LEU A 294 -13.64 -5.40 -14.00
N ARG A 295 -13.27 -6.70 -13.95
CA ARG A 295 -13.55 -7.57 -12.80
C ARG A 295 -12.35 -7.61 -11.87
N ILE A 296 -12.54 -7.22 -10.62
CA ILE A 296 -11.49 -7.29 -9.59
C ILE A 296 -11.99 -8.05 -8.36
N GLN A 297 -11.13 -8.91 -7.80
CA GLN A 297 -11.32 -9.49 -6.48
C GLN A 297 -10.07 -9.23 -5.63
N MET A 298 -10.25 -8.60 -4.47
CA MET A 298 -9.17 -8.25 -3.56
C MET A 298 -9.39 -8.89 -2.17
N GLY A 299 -8.31 -9.21 -1.47
CA GLY A 299 -8.30 -9.31 0.00
C GLY A 299 -7.80 -10.62 0.60
N ARG A 300 -7.96 -10.73 1.93
CA ARG A 300 -7.36 -11.77 2.78
C ARG A 300 -7.88 -13.19 2.47
N CYS A 301 -6.95 -14.11 2.26
CA CYS A 301 -7.20 -15.54 2.04
C CYS A 301 -8.00 -16.18 3.20
N PRO A 302 -9.13 -16.87 2.93
CA PRO A 302 -9.87 -17.65 3.93
C PRO A 302 -9.26 -19.05 4.11
N VAL A 303 -8.00 -19.10 4.59
CA VAL A 303 -7.16 -20.31 4.69
C VAL A 303 -7.93 -21.50 5.27
N ARG A 304 -8.57 -21.33 6.43
CA ARG A 304 -9.32 -22.38 7.12
C ARG A 304 -10.45 -22.99 6.28
N SER A 305 -11.04 -22.21 5.38
CA SER A 305 -12.14 -22.62 4.51
C SER A 305 -11.67 -23.33 3.23
N ILE A 306 -10.47 -23.03 2.74
CA ILE A 306 -9.89 -23.65 1.54
C ILE A 306 -8.83 -24.71 1.87
N PHE A 307 -8.56 -24.96 3.15
CA PHE A 307 -7.42 -25.76 3.60
C PHE A 307 -7.34 -27.15 2.98
N ALA A 308 -8.47 -27.85 2.85
CA ALA A 308 -8.49 -29.21 2.28
C ALA A 308 -8.08 -29.22 0.79
N GLU A 309 -8.60 -28.29 0.01
CA GLU A 309 -8.26 -28.10 -1.42
C GLU A 309 -6.79 -27.65 -1.58
N ALA A 310 -6.33 -26.73 -0.73
CA ALA A 310 -4.94 -26.30 -0.69
C ALA A 310 -3.99 -27.44 -0.30
N LEU A 311 -4.41 -28.33 0.61
CA LEU A 311 -3.63 -29.49 1.01
C LEU A 311 -3.47 -30.49 -0.15
N GLU A 312 -4.55 -30.80 -0.87
CA GLU A 312 -4.49 -31.66 -2.06
C GLU A 312 -3.56 -31.08 -3.13
N SER A 313 -3.55 -29.75 -3.30
CA SER A 313 -2.63 -29.05 -4.19
C SER A 313 -1.17 -29.10 -3.70
N LEU A 314 -0.92 -28.90 -2.40
CA LEU A 314 0.42 -29.02 -1.84
C LEU A 314 0.98 -30.43 -1.98
N GLU A 315 0.15 -31.48 -1.81
CA GLU A 315 0.58 -32.87 -2.01
C GLU A 315 1.19 -33.08 -3.41
N ARG A 316 0.63 -32.42 -4.44
CA ARG A 316 1.11 -32.46 -5.84
C ARG A 316 2.33 -31.58 -6.12
N HIS A 317 2.58 -30.55 -5.32
CA HIS A 317 3.58 -29.51 -5.62
C HIS A 317 4.72 -29.38 -4.61
N GLN A 318 4.65 -30.05 -3.46
CA GLN A 318 5.65 -29.93 -2.39
C GLN A 318 7.10 -30.18 -2.86
N ASP A 319 7.32 -31.09 -3.81
CA ASP A 319 8.65 -31.38 -4.35
C ASP A 319 9.25 -30.23 -5.18
N LYS A 320 8.41 -29.32 -5.70
CA LYS A 320 8.86 -28.10 -6.40
C LYS A 320 9.23 -26.97 -5.44
N LEU A 321 8.86 -27.07 -4.16
CA LEU A 321 8.95 -25.98 -3.18
C LEU A 321 10.09 -26.15 -2.16
N GLY A 322 11.03 -27.08 -2.41
CA GLY A 322 12.16 -27.33 -1.50
C GLY A 322 12.95 -26.08 -1.13
N PHE A 323 13.12 -25.14 -2.06
CA PHE A 323 13.82 -23.87 -1.85
C PHE A 323 13.17 -22.95 -0.79
N MET A 324 11.89 -23.18 -0.42
CA MET A 324 11.23 -22.49 0.69
C MET A 324 11.80 -22.91 2.06
N ALA A 325 12.63 -23.95 2.10
CA ALA A 325 13.23 -24.52 3.29
C ALA A 325 14.77 -24.38 3.36
N ASP A 326 15.39 -23.65 2.42
CA ASP A 326 16.85 -23.52 2.33
C ASP A 326 17.49 -22.82 3.54
N LYS A 327 16.73 -21.99 4.27
CA LYS A 327 17.17 -21.33 5.51
C LYS A 327 16.27 -21.73 6.68
N ILE A 328 16.54 -22.92 7.22
CA ILE A 328 16.13 -23.34 8.55
C ILE A 328 17.20 -22.89 9.55
N MET A 329 16.79 -22.32 10.69
CA MET A 329 17.71 -21.85 11.75
C MET A 329 17.08 -21.99 13.14
N PRO A 330 17.84 -22.08 14.24
CA PRO A 330 17.28 -22.12 15.59
C PRO A 330 16.57 -20.82 15.96
N LEU A 331 15.54 -20.88 16.81
CA LEU A 331 14.82 -19.69 17.28
C LEU A 331 15.73 -18.67 18.01
N SER A 332 16.84 -19.14 18.58
CA SER A 332 17.89 -18.29 19.18
C SER A 332 18.55 -17.32 18.18
N GLU A 333 18.42 -17.55 16.87
CA GLU A 333 18.97 -16.69 15.81
C GLU A 333 17.89 -15.82 15.13
N ALA A 334 16.68 -15.72 15.71
CA ALA A 334 15.57 -15.01 15.08
C ALA A 334 15.89 -13.59 14.62
N VAL A 335 16.68 -12.83 15.40
CA VAL A 335 17.10 -11.46 15.05
C VAL A 335 17.92 -11.44 13.74
N GLU A 336 18.80 -12.42 13.52
CA GLU A 336 19.52 -12.59 12.24
C GLU A 336 18.54 -12.99 11.12
N GLY A 337 17.60 -13.89 11.40
CA GLY A 337 16.56 -14.29 10.45
C GLY A 337 15.74 -13.10 9.93
N TYR A 338 15.36 -12.17 10.81
CA TYR A 338 14.73 -10.91 10.42
C TYR A 338 15.63 -10.05 9.54
N ASP A 339 16.91 -9.88 9.88
CA ASP A 339 17.88 -9.10 9.07
C ASP A 339 18.08 -9.67 7.65
N LEU A 340 18.26 -10.99 7.55
CA LEU A 340 18.46 -11.68 6.28
C LEU A 340 17.23 -11.58 5.37
N PHE A 341 16.04 -11.70 5.95
CA PHE A 341 14.78 -11.65 5.20
C PHE A 341 14.40 -10.21 4.83
N ASP A 342 14.61 -9.24 5.73
CA ASP A 342 14.40 -7.82 5.47
C ASP A 342 15.29 -7.32 4.31
N LYS A 343 16.58 -7.67 4.34
CA LYS A 343 17.55 -7.37 3.29
C LYS A 343 17.40 -8.25 2.04
N MET A 344 16.34 -9.04 1.94
CA MET A 344 16.00 -9.91 0.79
C MET A 344 17.11 -10.89 0.38
N LYS A 345 17.97 -11.30 1.32
CA LYS A 345 19.06 -12.28 1.08
C LYS A 345 18.55 -13.72 0.98
N VAL A 346 17.37 -13.99 1.53
CA VAL A 346 16.70 -15.29 1.51
C VAL A 346 15.24 -15.15 1.07
N GLN A 347 14.65 -16.21 0.50
CA GLN A 347 13.23 -16.20 0.11
C GLN A 347 12.29 -16.46 1.29
N LYS A 348 12.71 -17.27 2.25
CA LYS A 348 11.93 -17.68 3.41
C LYS A 348 12.89 -17.98 4.56
N VAL A 349 12.44 -17.74 5.79
CA VAL A 349 13.12 -18.20 7.01
C VAL A 349 12.15 -19.08 7.78
N VAL A 350 12.64 -20.23 8.23
CA VAL A 350 11.94 -21.14 9.12
C VAL A 350 12.77 -21.32 10.39
N PHE A 351 12.16 -21.05 11.54
CA PHE A 351 12.76 -21.24 12.85
C PHE A 351 12.38 -22.60 13.42
N GLU A 352 13.37 -23.35 13.92
CA GLU A 352 13.14 -24.49 14.80
C GLU A 352 12.89 -23.98 16.21
N ALA A 353 11.64 -24.02 16.66
CA ALA A 353 11.23 -23.30 17.86
C ALA A 353 11.80 -23.92 19.15
N GLN A 354 11.99 -25.24 19.17
CA GLN A 354 12.52 -25.96 20.35
C GLN A 354 14.05 -25.90 20.46
N ASN A 355 14.76 -25.69 19.36
CA ASN A 355 16.21 -25.60 19.34
C ASN A 355 16.64 -24.17 19.71
N CYS A 356 16.75 -23.91 21.01
CA CYS A 356 17.31 -22.68 21.56
C CYS A 356 18.69 -22.98 22.15
N VAL A 357 19.77 -22.78 21.37
CA VAL A 357 21.13 -22.96 21.89
C VAL A 357 21.47 -21.77 22.79
N THR A 358 21.49 -21.99 24.10
CA THR A 358 21.98 -21.01 25.07
C THR A 358 23.50 -20.93 25.03
N LEU A 359 24.04 -20.04 24.20
CA LEU A 359 25.42 -19.57 24.38
C LEU A 359 25.45 -18.59 25.56
N SER A 360 25.80 -19.07 26.76
CA SER A 360 26.09 -18.18 27.87
C SER A 360 27.50 -17.57 27.71
N PRO A 361 27.67 -16.25 27.78
CA PRO A 361 28.99 -15.69 28.03
C PRO A 361 29.38 -15.99 29.49
N HIS A 362 30.60 -16.50 29.68
CA HIS A 362 31.22 -16.88 30.95
C HIS A 362 30.74 -18.18 31.63
N SER A 363 31.33 -19.30 31.20
CA SER A 363 31.76 -20.36 32.12
C SER A 363 33.04 -21.02 31.61
N THR A 364 34.19 -20.40 31.89
CA THR A 364 35.48 -21.10 31.82
C THR A 364 35.58 -22.04 33.00
N ASP A 365 35.21 -23.30 32.83
CA ASP A 365 35.73 -24.38 33.69
C ASP A 365 35.68 -25.78 33.04
N CYS A 366 36.88 -26.32 32.86
CA CYS A 366 37.25 -27.74 32.96
C CYS A 366 36.44 -28.81 32.18
N LEU A 367 36.89 -29.11 30.96
CA LEU A 367 36.76 -30.45 30.36
C LEU A 367 37.59 -31.49 31.15
N PRO A 368 37.07 -32.70 31.42
CA PRO A 368 37.91 -33.83 31.80
C PRO A 368 38.58 -34.45 30.57
N LEU A 369 39.89 -34.65 30.67
CA LEU A 369 40.75 -35.28 29.67
C LEU A 369 40.33 -36.74 29.38
N LEU A 370 40.34 -37.11 28.10
CA LEU A 370 40.69 -38.47 27.69
C LEU A 370 41.67 -38.39 26.51
N ASP A 371 42.80 -39.08 26.67
CA ASP A 371 43.94 -39.03 25.77
C ASP A 371 43.64 -39.54 24.36
N ASN A 372 44.34 -38.98 23.38
CA ASN A 372 44.75 -39.71 22.18
C ASN A 372 46.01 -39.08 21.58
N THR A 373 47.18 -39.62 21.95
CA THR A 373 48.40 -39.44 21.18
C THR A 373 48.38 -40.39 19.97
N PRO A 374 48.75 -39.95 18.76
CA PRO A 374 48.76 -40.79 17.58
C PRO A 374 50.09 -41.55 17.43
N LEU A 375 50.09 -42.69 16.71
CA LEU A 375 51.03 -43.03 15.62
C LEU A 375 50.95 -44.54 15.23
N PHE A 376 50.81 -44.77 13.92
CA PHE A 376 51.45 -45.81 13.09
C PHE A 376 51.75 -47.24 13.59
N SER A 377 51.36 -48.19 12.73
CA SER A 377 52.11 -49.40 12.35
C SER A 377 52.25 -50.56 13.36
N LEU A 378 51.59 -51.68 13.04
CA LEU A 378 52.33 -52.94 12.78
C LEU A 378 51.58 -53.85 11.79
N PHE A 379 52.31 -54.69 11.05
CA PHE A 379 51.84 -55.55 9.95
C PHE A 379 52.15 -57.04 10.21
N HIS A 380 51.49 -57.94 9.45
CA HIS A 380 51.76 -59.40 9.27
C HIS A 380 51.40 -60.36 10.44
N HIS A 381 51.05 -61.64 10.21
CA HIS A 381 51.04 -62.56 9.03
C HIS A 381 49.66 -63.27 8.89
N LEU A 382 49.17 -63.88 7.78
CA LEU A 382 49.67 -64.89 6.80
C LEU A 382 48.87 -64.74 5.47
N SER A 383 49.44 -64.74 4.24
CA SER A 383 49.71 -65.88 3.31
C SER A 383 48.50 -66.83 3.05
N ILE A 384 48.06 -67.25 1.84
CA ILE A 384 48.69 -67.57 0.53
C ILE A 384 47.70 -67.28 -0.66
N SER A 385 48.17 -67.19 -1.92
CA SER A 385 47.38 -67.14 -3.19
C SER A 385 47.99 -68.12 -4.25
N PRO A 386 47.52 -68.27 -5.53
CA PRO A 386 46.32 -67.78 -6.24
C PRO A 386 45.59 -68.90 -7.06
N LEU A 387 44.57 -68.56 -7.89
CA LEU A 387 44.34 -69.11 -9.25
C LEU A 387 43.15 -68.43 -9.99
N ARG A 388 43.12 -68.48 -11.33
CA ARG A 388 42.10 -67.95 -12.28
C ARG A 388 41.78 -69.07 -13.30
N PRO A 389 40.61 -69.13 -13.99
CA PRO A 389 40.35 -68.25 -15.15
C PRO A 389 38.86 -67.87 -15.44
N LEU A 390 38.67 -67.09 -16.53
CA LEU A 390 37.42 -66.71 -17.26
C LEU A 390 36.95 -67.87 -18.21
N PRO A 391 35.95 -67.79 -19.15
CA PRO A 391 35.27 -66.62 -19.77
C PRO A 391 33.77 -66.77 -20.28
N LEU A 392 33.32 -65.76 -21.08
CA LEU A 392 32.38 -65.77 -22.24
C LEU A 392 30.87 -65.37 -22.16
N LEU A 393 30.49 -64.57 -23.18
CA LEU A 393 29.14 -64.18 -23.69
C LEU A 393 28.80 -65.02 -24.95
N PRO A 394 27.55 -65.04 -25.49
CA PRO A 394 27.15 -64.09 -26.57
C PRO A 394 25.64 -63.72 -26.67
N SER A 395 25.32 -62.91 -27.70
CA SER A 395 24.06 -62.23 -28.07
C SER A 395 23.07 -63.07 -28.94
N PRO A 396 21.89 -62.53 -29.39
CA PRO A 396 21.78 -61.56 -30.52
C PRO A 396 20.78 -60.38 -30.20
N THR A 397 20.67 -59.19 -30.84
CA THR A 397 20.67 -58.71 -32.25
C THR A 397 19.51 -59.27 -33.11
N ALA A 398 18.82 -58.57 -34.03
CA ALA A 398 18.65 -57.15 -34.39
C ALA A 398 17.40 -57.03 -35.33
N ASP A 399 17.24 -55.87 -36.00
CA ASP A 399 16.23 -55.51 -37.04
C ASP A 399 14.75 -55.32 -36.59
N ARG A 400 13.90 -54.42 -37.13
CA ARG A 400 13.93 -53.27 -38.09
C ARG A 400 12.89 -53.42 -39.22
N ALA A 401 11.86 -52.56 -39.13
CA ALA A 401 11.01 -52.00 -40.20
C ALA A 401 9.89 -52.83 -40.89
N ASP A 402 8.86 -52.08 -41.30
CA ASP A 402 7.80 -52.37 -42.29
C ASP A 402 6.82 -53.54 -42.00
N ARG A 403 5.53 -53.52 -42.39
CA ARG A 403 4.58 -52.47 -42.91
C ARG A 403 3.15 -53.08 -42.94
N THR A 404 2.13 -52.31 -43.36
CA THR A 404 0.75 -52.77 -43.78
C THR A 404 -0.15 -53.38 -42.67
N ASP A 405 -1.50 -53.34 -42.70
CA ASP A 405 -2.47 -52.55 -43.47
C ASP A 405 -3.86 -52.51 -42.77
N HIS A 406 -4.71 -51.54 -43.18
CA HIS A 406 -6.20 -51.49 -43.22
C HIS A 406 -7.15 -51.95 -42.06
N PHE A 407 -8.12 -51.04 -41.74
CA PHE A 407 -9.61 -51.13 -41.70
C PHE A 407 -10.37 -52.49 -41.59
N PRO A 408 -11.70 -52.55 -41.24
CA PRO A 408 -12.74 -51.50 -41.10
C PRO A 408 -13.52 -51.51 -39.74
N ALA A 409 -14.38 -50.54 -39.37
CA ALA A 409 -15.82 -50.32 -39.73
C ALA A 409 -16.69 -51.61 -39.81
N THR A 410 -17.97 -51.68 -39.41
CA THR A 410 -19.04 -50.65 -39.36
C THR A 410 -20.19 -51.06 -38.39
N SER A 411 -21.14 -50.14 -38.15
CA SER A 411 -22.38 -50.22 -37.36
C SER A 411 -23.36 -51.39 -37.65
N VAL A 412 -24.28 -51.69 -36.70
CA VAL A 412 -25.75 -51.85 -36.97
C VAL A 412 -26.59 -51.79 -35.68
N ILE A 413 -27.87 -51.43 -35.83
CA ILE A 413 -28.91 -51.23 -34.80
C ILE A 413 -29.73 -52.53 -34.59
N VAL A 414 -30.35 -52.75 -33.40
CA VAL A 414 -31.76 -53.20 -33.19
C VAL A 414 -32.03 -53.63 -31.73
N CYS A 415 -33.30 -53.52 -31.33
CA CYS A 415 -33.87 -53.53 -29.97
C CYS A 415 -34.37 -54.92 -29.50
N SER A 416 -35.00 -54.96 -28.31
CA SER A 416 -35.88 -56.01 -27.72
C SER A 416 -35.21 -57.10 -26.84
N THR A 417 -35.77 -57.61 -25.73
CA THR A 417 -36.94 -57.22 -24.90
C THR A 417 -36.99 -57.93 -23.52
N TYR A 418 -37.65 -57.29 -22.54
CA TYR A 418 -38.38 -57.82 -21.36
C TYR A 418 -37.76 -58.81 -20.33
N GLY A 419 -37.89 -58.42 -19.04
CA GLY A 419 -37.86 -59.29 -17.85
C GLY A 419 -38.15 -58.49 -16.56
N GLN A 420 -39.21 -58.82 -15.81
CA GLN A 420 -39.71 -58.05 -14.64
C GLN A 420 -38.89 -58.37 -13.35
N THR A 421 -38.74 -57.51 -12.33
CA THR A 421 -39.79 -57.02 -11.40
C THR A 421 -39.25 -55.96 -10.40
N SER A 422 -40.04 -54.94 -10.04
CA SER A 422 -40.02 -54.26 -8.71
C SER A 422 -41.22 -53.29 -8.54
N PRO A 423 -41.70 -53.00 -7.31
CA PRO A 423 -42.74 -51.98 -7.09
C PRO A 423 -42.35 -50.81 -6.15
N ARG A 424 -42.40 -49.59 -6.69
CA ARG A 424 -43.08 -48.34 -6.19
C ARG A 424 -42.86 -47.88 -4.72
N SER A 425 -42.76 -46.58 -4.38
CA SER A 425 -43.28 -45.32 -4.98
C SER A 425 -42.52 -44.09 -4.39
N ARG A 426 -42.68 -42.80 -4.75
CA ARG A 426 -43.48 -42.05 -5.76
C ARG A 426 -42.88 -40.63 -5.94
N GLN A 427 -43.23 -39.93 -7.03
CA GLN A 427 -43.16 -38.46 -7.20
C GLN A 427 -44.38 -38.00 -8.04
N PRO A 428 -44.74 -36.70 -7.99
CA PRO A 428 -44.84 -35.87 -9.21
C PRO A 428 -44.32 -34.42 -8.95
N GLY A 429 -44.19 -33.49 -9.91
CA GLY A 429 -44.45 -33.49 -11.36
C GLY A 429 -44.60 -32.03 -11.86
N ILE A 430 -44.12 -31.73 -13.08
CA ILE A 430 -43.99 -30.37 -13.66
C ILE A 430 -45.32 -29.89 -14.28
N PHE A 431 -45.61 -28.58 -14.27
CA PHE A 431 -46.41 -27.88 -15.30
C PHE A 431 -46.08 -26.38 -15.39
N ASP A 432 -46.30 -25.80 -16.58
CA ASP A 432 -46.11 -24.39 -16.99
C ASP A 432 -47.30 -24.00 -17.89
N PRO A 433 -47.84 -22.76 -17.83
CA PRO A 433 -48.08 -22.02 -19.08
C PRO A 433 -48.00 -20.47 -19.00
N ALA A 434 -48.00 -19.83 -20.17
CA ALA A 434 -47.67 -18.41 -20.36
C ALA A 434 -48.85 -17.43 -20.66
N SER A 435 -48.55 -16.14 -20.46
CA SER A 435 -49.08 -14.93 -21.16
C SER A 435 -50.49 -14.38 -20.89
N SER A 436 -50.58 -13.09 -20.50
CA SER A 436 -51.34 -12.04 -21.24
C SER A 436 -51.26 -10.61 -20.61
N SER A 437 -50.87 -9.64 -21.46
CA SER A 437 -51.24 -8.20 -21.54
C SER A 437 -51.52 -7.27 -20.33
N PHE A 438 -50.67 -6.23 -20.21
CA PHE A 438 -51.02 -4.78 -20.25
C PHE A 438 -52.35 -4.25 -19.64
N GLN A 439 -52.28 -3.36 -18.63
CA GLN A 439 -52.47 -1.90 -18.84
C GLN A 439 -52.15 -1.02 -17.60
N SER A 440 -51.86 0.25 -17.90
CA SER A 440 -51.58 1.44 -17.08
C SER A 440 -52.33 1.64 -15.76
N PHE A 441 -51.70 2.38 -14.81
CA PHE A 441 -52.20 3.71 -14.42
C PHE A 441 -51.08 4.66 -13.96
N LEU A 442 -51.26 5.95 -14.22
CA LEU A 442 -50.28 7.04 -14.03
C LEU A 442 -50.46 7.76 -12.68
N GLY A 443 -49.33 8.15 -12.08
CA GLY A 443 -49.17 9.39 -11.30
C GLY A 443 -49.87 9.50 -9.94
N HIS A 444 -49.20 10.16 -8.99
CA HIS A 444 -49.60 11.50 -8.52
C HIS A 444 -48.50 12.06 -7.61
N SER A 445 -47.89 13.15 -8.06
CA SER A 445 -47.15 14.11 -7.22
C SER A 445 -48.13 14.90 -6.32
N TYR A 446 -47.72 15.33 -5.13
CA TYR A 446 -47.98 16.66 -4.51
C TYR A 446 -47.21 16.68 -3.17
N SER A 447 -46.14 17.46 -3.01
CA SER A 447 -46.07 18.89 -2.65
C SER A 447 -46.48 19.21 -1.19
N MET A 448 -45.58 19.89 -0.48
CA MET A 448 -45.81 20.39 0.87
C MET A 448 -46.82 21.54 0.90
N SER A 449 -47.61 21.62 1.96
CA SER A 449 -48.18 22.85 2.48
C SER A 449 -47.93 22.90 3.99
N ALA A 450 -47.66 24.10 4.51
CA ALA A 450 -47.47 24.35 5.93
C ALA A 450 -48.56 25.29 6.41
N GLU A 451 -49.04 25.10 7.64
CA GLU A 451 -49.48 26.20 8.52
C GLU A 451 -49.66 25.73 9.98
N GLU A 452 -49.22 26.60 10.89
CA GLU A 452 -49.60 26.83 12.31
C GLU A 452 -50.02 25.63 13.20
N SER A 453 -49.29 25.24 14.26
CA SER A 453 -48.83 25.96 15.46
C SER A 453 -49.93 26.38 16.45
N GLN A 454 -50.05 25.68 17.59
CA GLN A 454 -50.02 26.21 18.98
C GLN A 454 -50.38 25.13 20.02
N ASN A 455 -49.99 25.36 21.29
CA ASN A 455 -50.19 24.53 22.49
C ASN A 455 -49.52 23.13 22.49
N SER A 456 -48.51 22.83 23.31
CA SER A 456 -48.37 23.22 24.72
C SER A 456 -46.94 23.00 25.24
N ALA A 457 -46.41 23.97 25.98
CA ALA A 457 -45.18 23.79 26.74
C ALA A 457 -45.45 22.92 27.97
N GLY A 458 -44.71 21.82 28.14
CA GLY A 458 -44.89 20.92 29.29
C GLY A 458 -44.18 19.57 29.19
N ASN A 459 -43.82 19.10 27.98
CA ASN A 459 -43.33 17.73 27.78
C ASN A 459 -41.85 17.60 27.30
N ALA A 460 -41.10 18.70 27.29
CA ALA A 460 -39.73 18.71 26.73
C ALA A 460 -38.68 18.00 27.62
N ASN A 461 -38.80 18.09 28.95
CA ASN A 461 -37.79 17.52 29.85
C ASN A 461 -37.91 15.98 29.95
N ALA A 462 -39.13 15.44 30.01
CA ALA A 462 -39.34 13.99 30.08
C ALA A 462 -38.84 13.24 28.83
N MET A 463 -38.98 13.85 27.65
CA MET A 463 -38.52 13.25 26.40
C MET A 463 -36.99 13.32 26.24
N THR A 464 -36.32 14.26 26.92
CA THR A 464 -34.85 14.40 26.86
C THR A 464 -34.16 13.28 27.65
N GLU A 465 -34.57 13.00 28.89
CA GLU A 465 -34.04 11.88 29.69
C GLU A 465 -34.34 10.50 29.05
N GLN A 466 -35.43 10.37 28.29
CA GLN A 466 -35.82 9.11 27.67
C GLN A 466 -35.06 8.83 26.35
N LEU A 467 -34.58 9.87 25.65
CA LEU A 467 -33.67 9.71 24.51
C LEU A 467 -32.22 9.43 24.95
N GLU A 468 -31.76 9.98 26.08
CA GLU A 468 -30.43 9.67 26.62
C GLU A 468 -30.27 8.20 27.03
N ARG A 469 -31.37 7.52 27.39
CA ARG A 469 -31.39 6.08 27.74
C ARG A 469 -31.54 5.11 26.57
N LEU A 470 -31.73 5.61 25.35
CA LEU A 470 -31.85 4.80 24.12
C LEU A 470 -30.61 4.87 23.23
N ASN A 471 -29.53 5.50 23.70
CA ASN A 471 -28.32 5.75 22.91
C ASN A 471 -27.15 4.80 23.24
N VAL A 472 -27.45 3.62 23.80
CA VAL A 472 -26.51 2.51 23.99
C VAL A 472 -26.95 1.34 23.11
N ASP A 473 -26.43 1.28 21.88
CA ASP A 473 -26.15 0.06 21.10
C ASP A 473 -25.61 0.46 19.71
N GLY A 474 -24.29 0.47 19.58
CA GLY A 474 -23.59 0.95 18.38
C GLY A 474 -22.09 1.08 18.59
N GLU A 475 -21.41 -0.04 18.82
CA GLU A 475 -20.00 -0.12 19.21
C GLU A 475 -19.04 0.53 18.19
N ALA A 476 -18.71 1.81 18.40
CA ALA A 476 -17.37 2.30 18.15
C ALA A 476 -16.49 1.91 19.36
N ALA A 477 -15.21 1.58 19.11
CA ALA A 477 -14.33 1.11 20.18
C ALA A 477 -14.16 2.17 21.29
N ASP A 478 -14.20 1.70 22.54
CA ASP A 478 -14.11 2.51 23.76
C ASP A 478 -12.69 3.10 23.94
N ALA A 479 -12.41 4.16 23.19
CA ALA A 479 -11.32 5.07 23.48
C ALA A 479 -11.76 5.98 24.63
N THR A 480 -11.13 5.81 25.79
CA THR A 480 -11.38 6.66 26.96
C THR A 480 -11.21 8.13 26.55
N PRO A 481 -12.21 9.02 26.78
CA PRO A 481 -12.12 10.39 26.31
C PRO A 481 -10.90 11.06 26.95
N ARG A 482 -10.00 11.59 26.11
CA ARG A 482 -8.75 12.20 26.57
C ARG A 482 -9.05 13.31 27.57
N THR A 483 -8.25 13.38 28.61
CA THR A 483 -8.32 14.45 29.60
C THR A 483 -7.93 15.80 28.96
N GLU A 484 -8.42 16.91 29.52
CA GLU A 484 -8.01 18.26 29.05
C GLU A 484 -6.48 18.48 29.15
N GLN A 485 -5.79 17.77 30.05
CA GLN A 485 -4.32 17.78 30.15
C GLN A 485 -3.65 17.08 28.96
N GLU A 486 -4.14 15.89 28.56
CA GLU A 486 -3.64 15.18 27.38
C GLU A 486 -3.90 15.97 26.09
N TYR A 487 -5.04 16.66 25.98
CA TYR A 487 -5.26 17.61 24.88
C TYR A 487 -4.29 18.80 24.94
N ALA A 488 -4.00 19.35 26.13
CA ALA A 488 -3.12 20.50 26.29
C ALA A 488 -1.69 20.24 25.81
N GLU A 489 -1.18 19.02 25.98
CA GLU A 489 0.19 18.61 25.64
C GLU A 489 0.32 18.01 24.22
N ALA A 490 -0.79 17.53 23.64
CA ALA A 490 -0.83 16.94 22.30
C ALA A 490 -0.21 17.87 21.23
N GLN A 491 0.71 17.30 20.45
CA GLN A 491 1.41 18.02 19.39
C GLN A 491 0.58 18.07 18.11
N LEU A 492 0.45 19.26 17.53
CA LEU A 492 -0.26 19.51 16.27
C LEU A 492 0.54 20.47 15.39
N THR A 493 0.25 20.50 14.09
CA THR A 493 0.63 21.60 13.20
C THR A 493 -0.64 22.17 12.57
N LEU A 494 -0.92 23.45 12.84
CA LEU A 494 -2.06 24.16 12.26
C LEU A 494 -1.53 25.24 11.31
N ARG A 495 -2.14 25.34 10.13
CA ARG A 495 -1.74 26.25 9.05
C ARG A 495 -2.87 27.24 8.76
N ALA A 496 -2.53 28.46 8.36
CA ALA A 496 -3.50 29.49 8.01
C ALA A 496 -3.01 30.33 6.83
N ILE A 497 -3.94 30.76 5.97
CA ILE A 497 -3.67 31.64 4.84
C ILE A 497 -3.83 33.10 5.27
N VAL A 498 -2.75 33.87 5.13
CA VAL A 498 -2.61 35.27 5.54
C VAL A 498 -2.11 36.08 4.34
N SER A 499 -2.64 37.28 4.13
CA SER A 499 -2.12 38.18 3.10
C SER A 499 -0.72 38.66 3.44
N SER A 500 -0.01 39.16 2.43
CA SER A 500 1.33 39.74 2.58
C SER A 500 1.38 40.93 3.55
N LYS A 501 0.25 41.63 3.76
CA LYS A 501 0.12 42.71 4.75
C LYS A 501 0.03 42.14 6.18
N GLU A 502 -0.88 41.20 6.40
CA GLU A 502 -1.07 40.50 7.68
C GLU A 502 0.21 39.77 8.11
N ALA A 503 0.86 39.09 7.18
CA ALA A 503 2.17 38.47 7.38
C ALA A 503 3.26 39.46 7.82
N GLY A 504 3.23 40.71 7.34
CA GLY A 504 4.15 41.75 7.78
C GLY A 504 3.95 42.14 9.25
N VAL A 505 2.71 42.19 9.70
CA VAL A 505 2.34 42.45 11.11
C VAL A 505 2.72 41.27 12.02
N ILE A 506 2.47 40.03 11.56
CA ILE A 506 2.83 38.80 12.29
C ILE A 506 4.35 38.67 12.46
N ILE A 507 5.14 38.98 11.42
CA ILE A 507 6.61 38.92 11.49
C ILE A 507 7.16 40.08 12.34
N GLY A 508 6.61 41.28 12.19
CA GLY A 508 7.11 42.49 12.86
C GLY A 508 8.43 43.01 12.31
N LYS A 509 8.88 44.16 12.83
CA LYS A 509 10.18 44.74 12.44
C LYS A 509 11.31 43.79 12.83
N ALA A 510 12.18 43.47 11.89
CA ALA A 510 13.30 42.53 12.05
C ALA A 510 12.91 41.12 12.57
N GLY A 511 11.66 40.69 12.38
CA GLY A 511 11.20 39.39 12.88
C GLY A 511 10.84 39.37 14.37
N LYS A 512 10.81 40.52 15.05
CA LYS A 512 10.60 40.59 16.49
C LYS A 512 9.26 39.98 16.93
N ASN A 513 8.14 40.35 16.29
CA ASN A 513 6.81 39.90 16.73
C ASN A 513 6.65 38.38 16.65
N VAL A 514 7.24 37.72 15.64
CA VAL A 514 7.22 36.26 15.53
C VAL A 514 8.22 35.59 16.48
N ALA A 515 9.28 36.28 16.91
CA ALA A 515 10.16 35.79 17.98
C ALA A 515 9.45 35.88 19.34
N ASP A 516 8.95 37.06 19.72
CA ASP A 516 8.17 37.28 20.95
C ASP A 516 7.00 36.27 21.06
N LEU A 517 6.29 36.00 19.96
CA LEU A 517 5.23 34.99 19.90
C LEU A 517 5.72 33.55 20.17
N ARG A 518 6.89 33.15 19.65
CA ARG A 518 7.46 31.82 19.91
C ARG A 518 7.85 31.69 21.39
N ASP A 519 8.47 32.73 21.95
CA ASP A 519 8.95 32.74 23.33
C ASP A 519 7.79 32.74 24.34
N GLU A 520 6.70 33.47 24.07
CA GLU A 520 5.51 33.52 24.95
C GLU A 520 4.63 32.26 24.90
N THR A 521 4.74 31.42 23.85
CA THR A 521 3.82 30.29 23.61
C THR A 521 4.51 28.92 23.51
N GLY A 522 5.83 28.88 23.38
CA GLY A 522 6.61 27.66 23.21
C GLY A 522 6.48 26.98 21.83
N VAL A 523 5.75 27.58 20.89
CA VAL A 523 5.49 26.98 19.56
C VAL A 523 6.55 27.35 18.53
N ARG A 524 6.70 26.52 17.50
CA ARG A 524 7.43 26.83 16.27
C ARG A 524 6.46 27.47 15.26
N ALA A 525 6.37 28.80 15.27
CA ALA A 525 5.60 29.57 14.28
C ALA A 525 6.49 30.10 13.14
N GLY A 526 6.01 30.09 11.90
CA GLY A 526 6.72 30.64 10.74
C GLY A 526 5.79 31.01 9.58
N VAL A 527 6.19 31.99 8.76
CA VAL A 527 5.39 32.45 7.61
C VAL A 527 6.18 32.24 6.31
N SER A 528 5.54 31.66 5.29
CA SER A 528 6.13 31.40 3.97
C SER A 528 6.78 32.64 3.35
N LYS A 529 7.80 32.49 2.49
CA LYS A 529 8.44 33.61 1.78
C LYS A 529 7.40 34.41 0.96
N VAL A 530 7.70 35.66 0.65
CA VAL A 530 6.87 36.48 -0.25
C VAL A 530 7.10 36.02 -1.69
N VAL A 531 6.02 35.71 -2.42
CA VAL A 531 6.06 35.32 -3.83
C VAL A 531 5.52 36.48 -4.68
N GLN A 532 6.29 36.91 -5.68
CA GLN A 532 5.88 38.04 -6.53
C GLN A 532 4.62 37.68 -7.31
N GLY A 533 3.61 38.56 -7.29
CA GLY A 533 2.32 38.36 -7.95
C GLY A 533 1.30 37.52 -7.16
N VAL A 534 1.66 36.94 -6.01
CA VAL A 534 0.72 36.24 -5.13
C VAL A 534 0.59 37.00 -3.81
N HIS A 535 -0.61 37.45 -3.48
CA HIS A 535 -0.85 38.23 -2.26
C HIS A 535 -0.95 37.36 -1.01
N ASP A 536 -1.36 36.10 -1.13
CA ASP A 536 -1.46 35.15 -0.03
C ASP A 536 -0.10 34.52 0.34
N ARG A 537 0.06 34.27 1.64
CA ARG A 537 1.19 33.59 2.30
C ARG A 537 0.60 32.58 3.31
N VAL A 538 1.40 31.62 3.75
CA VAL A 538 0.95 30.63 4.74
C VAL A 538 1.71 30.84 6.05
N LEU A 539 0.95 31.06 7.13
CA LEU A 539 1.41 30.92 8.51
C LEU A 539 1.31 29.44 8.89
N SER A 540 2.38 28.84 9.39
CA SER A 540 2.41 27.49 9.98
C SER A 540 2.79 27.61 11.45
N VAL A 541 2.04 26.96 12.34
CA VAL A 541 2.27 26.93 13.78
C VAL A 541 2.30 25.49 14.26
N THR A 542 3.43 25.05 14.80
CA THR A 542 3.65 23.68 15.30
C THR A 542 4.02 23.69 16.77
N GLY A 543 3.33 22.89 17.59
CA GLY A 543 3.60 22.80 19.03
C GLY A 543 2.47 22.07 19.77
N SER A 544 2.40 22.27 21.09
CA SER A 544 1.27 21.80 21.90
C SER A 544 -0.01 22.54 21.54
N LEU A 545 -1.18 21.89 21.67
CA LEU A 545 -2.48 22.54 21.41
C LEU A 545 -2.66 23.83 22.23
N SER A 546 -2.23 23.81 23.50
CA SER A 546 -2.26 24.96 24.41
C SER A 546 -1.38 26.13 23.95
N GLY A 547 -0.22 25.83 23.35
CA GLY A 547 0.63 26.85 22.72
C GLY A 547 0.02 27.37 21.42
N ILE A 548 -0.59 26.49 20.61
CA ILE A 548 -1.19 26.84 19.31
C ILE A 548 -2.42 27.75 19.49
N SER A 549 -3.33 27.44 20.40
CA SER A 549 -4.51 28.28 20.67
C SER A 549 -4.09 29.69 21.10
N LYS A 550 -3.17 29.79 22.06
CA LYS A 550 -2.60 31.05 22.54
C LYS A 550 -1.87 31.81 21.43
N ALA A 551 -1.11 31.12 20.58
CA ALA A 551 -0.41 31.74 19.43
C ALA A 551 -1.39 32.34 18.42
N TYR A 552 -2.48 31.65 18.08
CA TYR A 552 -3.51 32.20 17.20
C TYR A 552 -4.30 33.37 17.84
N GLY A 553 -4.50 33.34 19.17
CA GLY A 553 -5.03 34.49 19.93
C GLY A 553 -4.11 35.72 19.87
N LEU A 554 -2.79 35.54 20.05
CA LEU A 554 -1.80 36.61 19.89
C LEU A 554 -1.71 37.13 18.45
N VAL A 555 -1.81 36.25 17.44
CA VAL A 555 -1.91 36.66 16.03
C VAL A 555 -3.17 37.51 15.79
N ALA A 556 -4.34 37.08 16.28
CA ALA A 556 -5.57 37.87 16.15
C ALA A 556 -5.44 39.27 16.77
N LYS A 557 -4.86 39.34 17.98
CA LYS A 557 -4.59 40.62 18.66
C LYS A 557 -3.62 41.49 17.85
N GLY A 558 -2.51 40.94 17.39
CA GLY A 558 -1.52 41.67 16.59
C GLY A 558 -2.08 42.18 15.28
N LEU A 559 -2.93 41.40 14.59
CA LEU A 559 -3.60 41.83 13.35
C LEU A 559 -4.62 42.96 13.57
N LEU A 560 -5.32 42.97 14.70
CA LEU A 560 -6.20 44.07 15.10
C LEU A 560 -5.42 45.35 15.43
N GLU A 561 -4.33 45.25 16.20
CA GLU A 561 -3.49 46.38 16.60
C GLU A 561 -2.63 46.93 15.44
N GLY A 562 -2.31 46.09 14.46
CA GLY A 562 -1.50 46.44 13.28
C GLY A 562 -2.29 46.97 12.06
N ALA A 563 -3.61 47.09 12.15
CA ALA A 563 -4.44 47.57 11.05
C ALA A 563 -4.24 49.08 10.78
N PRO A 564 -3.83 49.51 9.58
CA PRO A 564 -3.55 50.92 9.29
C PRO A 564 -4.83 51.75 9.17
N ALA A 565 -4.95 52.78 10.01
CA ALA A 565 -5.98 53.82 9.88
C ALA A 565 -5.62 54.83 8.76
N MET A 566 -6.01 54.52 7.51
CA MET A 566 -6.24 55.43 6.35
C MET A 566 -6.46 54.56 5.09
N GLY A 567 -7.36 54.86 4.15
CA GLY A 567 -8.34 55.94 4.05
C GLY A 567 -8.72 56.19 2.59
N MET A 568 -9.99 56.04 2.22
CA MET A 568 -10.71 56.64 1.06
C MET A 568 -12.08 55.94 0.91
N GLY A 569 -13.18 56.63 1.25
CA GLY A 569 -14.53 56.24 0.84
C GLY A 569 -15.19 55.04 1.54
N GLY A 570 -15.28 55.03 2.87
CA GLY A 570 -16.12 54.07 3.60
C GLY A 570 -15.87 54.06 5.11
N VAL A 571 -16.94 54.15 5.91
CA VAL A 571 -16.87 54.01 7.37
C VAL A 571 -16.67 52.53 7.70
N VAL A 572 -15.41 52.09 7.78
CA VAL A 572 -15.11 50.78 8.36
C VAL A 572 -15.25 50.89 9.86
N ARG A 573 -16.39 50.43 10.39
CA ARG A 573 -16.44 49.98 11.78
C ARG A 573 -15.53 48.75 11.86
N SER A 574 -14.39 48.90 12.54
CA SER A 574 -13.61 47.73 12.97
C SER A 574 -14.35 47.15 14.17
N ASP A 575 -15.15 46.11 13.94
CA ASP A 575 -16.03 45.48 14.95
C ASP A 575 -15.27 44.71 16.06
N GLY A 576 -14.01 45.07 16.32
CA GLY A 576 -13.12 44.40 17.28
C GLY A 576 -12.71 42.98 16.88
N THR A 577 -12.97 42.57 15.63
CA THR A 577 -12.73 41.20 15.14
C THR A 577 -11.91 41.21 13.85
N HIS A 578 -11.03 40.20 13.70
CA HIS A 578 -10.25 39.97 12.49
C HIS A 578 -10.37 38.50 12.07
N PRO A 579 -10.69 38.18 10.80
CA PRO A 579 -10.88 36.80 10.37
C PRO A 579 -9.55 36.06 10.22
N ILE A 580 -9.45 34.86 10.79
CA ILE A 580 -8.36 33.91 10.55
C ILE A 580 -8.85 32.80 9.62
N ARG A 581 -8.16 32.62 8.49
CA ARG A 581 -8.49 31.62 7.47
C ARG A 581 -7.61 30.37 7.68
N LEU A 582 -8.09 29.39 8.44
CA LEU A 582 -7.38 28.14 8.71
C LEU A 582 -7.39 27.22 7.47
N LEU A 583 -6.30 26.49 7.27
CA LEU A 583 -6.17 25.45 6.25
C LEU A 583 -6.38 24.10 6.91
N ILE A 584 -7.45 23.40 6.53
CA ILE A 584 -7.85 22.10 7.09
C ILE A 584 -7.95 21.07 5.96
N SER A 585 -7.49 19.85 6.19
CA SER A 585 -7.67 18.72 5.26
C SER A 585 -9.14 18.52 4.89
N HIS A 586 -9.45 18.30 3.61
CA HIS A 586 -10.80 17.95 3.16
C HIS A 586 -11.39 16.79 3.97
N ASN A 587 -10.58 15.77 4.28
CA ASN A 587 -10.99 14.55 4.94
C ASN A 587 -11.36 14.75 6.43
N GLN A 588 -10.76 15.75 7.09
CA GLN A 588 -11.04 16.13 8.48
C GLN A 588 -12.14 17.19 8.62
N MET A 589 -12.61 17.77 7.51
CA MET A 589 -13.66 18.79 7.54
C MET A 589 -14.97 18.27 8.16
N GLY A 590 -15.23 16.96 8.07
CA GLY A 590 -16.40 16.32 8.66
C GLY A 590 -16.48 16.42 10.18
N THR A 591 -15.34 16.41 10.90
CA THR A 591 -15.33 16.48 12.37
C THR A 591 -15.51 17.88 12.91
N ILE A 592 -15.00 18.90 12.20
CA ILE A 592 -15.25 20.32 12.52
C ILE A 592 -16.71 20.69 12.25
N ILE A 593 -17.28 20.29 11.11
CA ILE A 593 -18.67 20.62 10.76
C ILE A 593 -19.66 19.82 11.62
N GLY A 594 -19.45 18.51 11.77
CA GLY A 594 -20.37 17.58 12.41
C GLY A 594 -21.64 17.30 11.59
N ARG A 595 -22.45 16.33 12.04
CA ARG A 595 -23.72 16.00 11.37
C ARG A 595 -24.62 17.24 11.35
N GLN A 596 -25.16 17.58 10.17
CA GLN A 596 -26.01 18.76 9.93
C GLN A 596 -25.41 20.12 10.36
N GLY A 597 -24.09 20.23 10.56
CA GLY A 597 -23.46 21.46 11.05
C GLY A 597 -23.54 21.68 12.57
N LEU A 598 -23.94 20.66 13.34
CA LEU A 598 -24.10 20.79 14.80
C LEU A 598 -22.78 21.12 15.53
N LYS A 599 -21.65 20.52 15.13
CA LYS A 599 -20.38 20.72 15.83
C LYS A 599 -19.79 22.10 15.56
N ILE A 600 -19.82 22.57 14.30
CA ILE A 600 -19.40 23.94 13.98
C ILE A 600 -20.32 24.99 14.62
N LYS A 601 -21.61 24.69 14.84
CA LYS A 601 -22.49 25.55 15.64
C LYS A 601 -22.10 25.56 17.12
N GLN A 602 -21.89 24.40 17.73
CA GLN A 602 -21.43 24.29 19.13
C GLN A 602 -20.12 25.05 19.39
N ILE A 603 -19.15 24.97 18.47
CA ILE A 603 -17.88 25.71 18.60
C ILE A 603 -18.13 27.22 18.54
N GLN A 604 -18.99 27.70 17.63
CA GLN A 604 -19.38 29.12 17.56
C GLN A 604 -20.09 29.58 18.84
N ASP A 605 -21.07 28.83 19.33
CA ASP A 605 -21.85 29.15 20.53
C ASP A 605 -20.95 29.19 21.79
N ALA A 606 -19.96 28.28 21.91
CA ALA A 606 -19.04 28.21 23.05
C ALA A 606 -17.91 29.25 23.03
N SER A 607 -17.45 29.66 21.84
CA SER A 607 -16.34 30.60 21.67
C SER A 607 -16.78 32.05 21.42
N GLY A 608 -18.02 32.28 21.01
CA GLY A 608 -18.55 33.59 20.63
C GLY A 608 -18.00 34.10 19.28
N VAL A 609 -17.41 33.23 18.47
CA VAL A 609 -16.91 33.57 17.13
C VAL A 609 -17.89 33.13 16.06
N ARG A 610 -17.78 33.70 14.87
CA ARG A 610 -18.41 33.22 13.64
C ARG A 610 -17.45 32.28 12.91
N MET A 611 -17.93 31.15 12.43
CA MET A 611 -17.15 30.18 11.64
C MET A 611 -17.81 29.86 10.30
N VAL A 612 -17.03 29.85 9.23
CA VAL A 612 -17.49 29.51 7.88
C VAL A 612 -16.50 28.56 7.21
N ALA A 613 -16.93 27.32 6.98
CA ALA A 613 -16.17 26.33 6.21
C ALA A 613 -16.47 26.46 4.70
N GLN A 614 -15.44 26.76 3.90
CA GLN A 614 -15.58 26.85 2.44
C GLN A 614 -15.80 25.46 1.82
N LYS A 615 -16.62 25.38 0.77
CA LYS A 615 -16.99 24.11 0.11
C LYS A 615 -15.88 23.57 -0.80
N GLU A 616 -15.17 24.46 -1.48
CA GLU A 616 -14.15 24.14 -2.48
C GLU A 616 -12.78 23.93 -1.84
N MET A 617 -11.97 23.04 -2.44
CA MET A 617 -10.56 22.86 -2.10
C MET A 617 -9.71 23.95 -2.76
N LEU A 618 -8.58 24.29 -2.14
CA LEU A 618 -7.65 25.23 -2.73
C LEU A 618 -6.95 24.66 -3.98
N PRO A 619 -6.59 25.48 -4.97
CA PRO A 619 -5.89 25.01 -6.16
C PRO A 619 -4.61 24.25 -5.81
N GLN A 620 -4.39 23.11 -6.49
CA GLN A 620 -3.22 22.23 -6.29
C GLN A 620 -3.07 21.71 -4.84
N SER A 621 -4.16 21.63 -4.09
CA SER A 621 -4.19 21.23 -2.68
C SER A 621 -5.45 20.44 -2.33
N THR A 622 -5.37 19.61 -1.29
CA THR A 622 -6.55 18.97 -0.67
C THR A 622 -6.98 19.65 0.63
N GLU A 623 -6.45 20.84 0.92
CA GLU A 623 -6.90 21.70 2.02
C GLU A 623 -8.09 22.57 1.60
N ARG A 624 -8.94 22.88 2.58
CA ARG A 624 -10.10 23.77 2.50
C ARG A 624 -9.99 24.83 3.58
N ILE A 625 -10.53 26.02 3.32
CA ILE A 625 -10.50 27.12 4.28
C ILE A 625 -11.63 26.97 5.30
N VAL A 626 -11.29 27.07 6.59
CA VAL A 626 -12.23 27.40 7.68
C VAL A 626 -11.93 28.81 8.15
N GLU A 627 -12.82 29.75 7.86
CA GLU A 627 -12.71 31.13 8.33
C GLU A 627 -13.30 31.26 9.73
N VAL A 628 -12.54 31.83 10.66
CA VAL A 628 -12.88 32.02 12.07
C VAL A 628 -12.76 33.50 12.40
N GLN A 629 -13.87 34.17 12.70
CA GLN A 629 -13.94 35.61 12.95
C GLN A 629 -14.53 35.89 14.34
N GLY A 630 -13.75 36.53 15.21
CA GLY A 630 -14.19 36.87 16.56
C GLY A 630 -13.19 37.76 17.29
N SER A 631 -13.40 37.95 18.59
CA SER A 631 -12.40 38.59 19.47
C SER A 631 -11.17 37.68 19.62
N PRO A 632 -9.98 38.20 19.99
CA PRO A 632 -8.79 37.38 20.19
C PRO A 632 -8.97 36.22 21.17
N SER A 633 -9.70 36.44 22.27
CA SER A 633 -10.01 35.41 23.27
C SER A 633 -11.09 34.42 22.81
N GLY A 634 -11.99 34.82 21.90
CA GLY A 634 -12.89 33.90 21.22
C GLY A 634 -12.16 33.01 20.23
N ILE A 635 -11.24 33.58 19.44
CA ILE A 635 -10.41 32.86 18.47
C ILE A 635 -9.54 31.81 19.19
N GLU A 636 -8.90 32.16 20.31
CA GLU A 636 -8.14 31.20 21.13
C GLU A 636 -8.98 29.97 21.53
N LYS A 637 -10.21 30.20 22.04
CA LYS A 637 -11.17 29.12 22.37
C LYS A 637 -11.62 28.31 21.16
N ALA A 638 -11.86 28.96 20.02
CA ALA A 638 -12.27 28.27 18.80
C ALA A 638 -11.15 27.37 18.26
N ILE A 639 -9.89 27.83 18.28
CA ILE A 639 -8.72 27.06 17.86
C ILE A 639 -8.48 25.86 18.78
N TRP A 640 -8.70 26.02 20.09
CA TRP A 640 -8.66 24.92 21.06
C TRP A 640 -9.66 23.80 20.69
N GLU A 641 -10.93 24.13 20.50
CA GLU A 641 -11.97 23.15 20.16
C GLU A 641 -11.83 22.55 18.74
N ILE A 642 -11.36 23.34 17.77
CA ILE A 642 -10.98 22.82 16.43
C ILE A 642 -9.82 21.83 16.56
N GLY A 643 -8.80 22.16 17.36
CA GLY A 643 -7.63 21.32 17.56
C GLY A 643 -7.96 19.99 18.22
N LYS A 644 -8.88 19.95 19.20
CA LYS A 644 -9.44 18.69 19.73
C LYS A 644 -10.00 17.82 18.61
N CYS A 645 -10.89 18.37 17.77
CA CYS A 645 -11.48 17.66 16.63
C CYS A 645 -10.44 17.13 15.61
N LEU A 646 -9.32 17.84 15.44
CA LEU A 646 -8.21 17.43 14.56
C LEU A 646 -7.29 16.38 15.19
N ILE A 647 -7.14 16.38 16.52
CA ILE A 647 -6.35 15.41 17.28
C ILE A 647 -7.10 14.07 17.37
N ASP A 648 -8.40 14.11 17.62
CA ASP A 648 -9.25 12.92 17.69
C ASP A 648 -9.34 12.20 16.34
N ASP A 649 -9.32 12.93 15.22
CA ASP A 649 -9.41 12.42 13.85
C ASP A 649 -8.11 12.67 13.06
N HIS A 650 -6.96 12.66 13.75
CA HIS A 650 -5.65 12.91 13.15
C HIS A 650 -5.30 11.91 12.03
N GLU A 651 -5.82 10.69 12.11
CA GLU A 651 -5.65 9.64 11.09
C GLU A 651 -6.17 10.06 9.70
N ARG A 652 -7.24 10.87 9.62
CA ARG A 652 -7.75 11.39 8.34
C ARG A 652 -6.94 12.57 7.79
N GLY A 653 -5.98 13.09 8.55
CA GLY A 653 -5.04 14.12 8.12
C GLY A 653 -3.86 13.57 7.31
N TYR A 654 -3.61 12.25 7.32
CA TYR A 654 -2.55 11.66 6.51
C TYR A 654 -2.86 11.77 5.01
N GLY A 655 -1.84 12.10 4.21
CA GLY A 655 -1.97 12.28 2.76
C GLY A 655 -2.46 13.67 2.30
N THR A 656 -2.66 14.64 3.19
CA THR A 656 -3.08 15.99 2.80
C THR A 656 -2.03 16.72 1.95
N VAL A 657 -2.41 17.10 0.72
CA VAL A 657 -1.58 17.92 -0.17
C VAL A 657 -1.68 19.37 0.31
N LEU A 658 -0.64 19.84 0.98
CA LEU A 658 -0.56 21.17 1.57
C LEU A 658 -0.58 22.27 0.51
N TYR A 659 -1.45 23.27 0.69
CA TYR A 659 -1.50 24.46 -0.15
C TYR A 659 -0.18 25.23 -0.10
N ASN A 660 0.34 25.56 -1.28
CA ASN A 660 1.52 26.38 -1.46
C ASN A 660 1.16 27.56 -2.39
N PRO A 661 1.32 28.83 -1.96
CA PRO A 661 1.01 30.00 -2.78
C PRO A 661 2.05 30.21 -3.89
N ALA A 662 2.01 29.37 -4.92
CA ALA A 662 2.77 29.49 -6.15
C ALA A 662 2.01 30.31 -7.22
N VAL A 663 2.76 30.92 -8.14
CA VAL A 663 2.20 31.82 -9.17
C VAL A 663 1.31 31.07 -10.15
N ARG A 664 0.04 31.46 -10.26
CA ARG A 664 -0.81 31.12 -11.40
C ARG A 664 -0.20 31.71 -12.68
N VAL A 665 0.28 30.88 -13.59
CA VAL A 665 0.49 31.30 -14.98
C VAL A 665 -0.87 31.27 -15.66
N GLN A 666 -1.57 32.41 -15.65
CA GLN A 666 -2.80 32.59 -16.42
C GLN A 666 -2.45 33.24 -17.78
N PRO A 667 -2.81 32.64 -18.92
CA PRO A 667 -2.52 33.24 -20.22
C PRO A 667 -3.42 34.45 -20.46
N GLY A 668 -2.80 35.62 -20.62
CA GLY A 668 -3.33 36.79 -21.33
C GLY A 668 -4.57 37.50 -20.73
N ALA A 669 -4.35 38.53 -19.91
CA ALA A 669 -5.36 39.57 -19.69
C ALA A 669 -4.74 40.95 -19.41
N GLY A 670 -4.86 41.86 -20.37
CA GLY A 670 -4.69 43.31 -20.16
C GLY A 670 -3.85 44.04 -21.23
N PRO A 671 -4.21 45.27 -21.65
CA PRO A 671 -5.54 45.92 -21.58
C PRO A 671 -6.10 46.28 -22.97
N LEU A 672 -7.40 46.56 -23.02
CA LEU A 672 -8.04 47.12 -24.21
C LEU A 672 -7.54 48.56 -24.47
N THR A 673 -6.89 48.77 -25.62
CA THR A 673 -6.76 50.09 -26.26
C THR A 673 -7.12 49.96 -27.73
N ALA A 674 -8.07 50.78 -28.19
CA ALA A 674 -8.59 50.70 -29.55
C ALA A 674 -7.69 51.43 -30.56
N SER A 675 -7.40 50.79 -31.70
CA SER A 675 -7.09 51.50 -32.96
C SER A 675 -7.35 50.59 -34.17
N ASN A 676 -7.74 51.21 -35.29
CA ASN A 676 -8.23 50.55 -36.50
C ASN A 676 -7.18 49.74 -37.29
N GLY A 677 -7.66 48.70 -37.97
CA GLY A 677 -7.49 48.60 -39.42
C GLY A 677 -6.71 47.41 -39.99
N GLY A 678 -7.18 46.91 -41.15
CA GLY A 678 -6.37 46.15 -42.09
C GLY A 678 -6.66 44.65 -42.20
N ALA A 679 -7.55 44.27 -43.12
CA ALA A 679 -7.64 42.90 -43.62
C ALA A 679 -6.59 42.64 -44.70
N THR A 680 -6.12 41.39 -44.87
CA THR A 680 -5.90 40.73 -46.17
C THR A 680 -5.53 39.25 -45.99
N ALA A 681 -5.68 38.45 -47.06
CA ALA A 681 -5.57 36.99 -47.04
C ALA A 681 -4.54 36.46 -48.06
N GLY A 682 -4.13 35.19 -47.91
CA GLY A 682 -3.30 34.41 -48.83
C GLY A 682 -2.56 33.29 -48.06
N LEU A 683 -2.75 31.99 -48.30
CA LEU A 683 -2.33 31.20 -49.48
C LEU A 683 -0.80 31.23 -49.73
N SER A 684 -0.07 30.14 -50.01
CA SER A 684 -0.26 28.68 -49.88
C SER A 684 1.02 27.96 -50.38
N SER A 685 1.30 26.72 -49.93
CA SER A 685 2.34 25.77 -50.45
C SER A 685 3.84 26.18 -50.31
N GLY A 686 4.83 25.27 -50.26
CA GLY A 686 4.83 23.80 -50.06
C GLY A 686 6.13 23.10 -50.55
N ARG A 687 6.58 22.02 -49.85
CA ARG A 687 7.64 21.02 -50.26
C ARG A 687 9.09 21.58 -50.41
N SER A 688 10.21 20.83 -50.38
CA SER A 688 10.51 19.38 -50.15
C SER A 688 12.01 19.10 -49.82
N TYR A 689 12.27 18.11 -48.94
CA TYR A 689 13.34 17.07 -48.96
C TYR A 689 14.87 17.31 -48.93
N ASN A 690 15.54 16.28 -48.36
CA ASN A 690 16.97 15.85 -48.40
C ASN A 690 18.01 16.49 -47.44
N ARG A 691 19.09 15.82 -47.00
CA ARG A 691 19.43 14.38 -46.70
C ARG A 691 20.87 14.31 -46.12
N THR A 692 21.23 13.27 -45.34
CA THR A 692 22.61 12.88 -44.92
C THR A 692 23.35 13.86 -43.96
N GLY A 693 24.34 13.48 -43.12
CA GLY A 693 25.02 12.18 -42.87
C GLY A 693 25.84 12.19 -41.56
N HIS A 694 26.57 11.12 -41.23
CA HIS A 694 27.31 10.90 -39.96
C HIS A 694 28.69 11.60 -39.84
N GLY A 695 29.24 11.71 -38.61
CA GLY A 695 30.70 11.52 -38.39
C GLY A 695 31.44 12.37 -37.33
N ALA A 696 31.69 11.78 -36.16
CA ALA A 696 32.87 11.84 -35.24
C ALA A 696 33.67 13.14 -34.90
N ASP A 697 33.97 13.25 -33.59
CA ASP A 697 35.17 13.77 -32.87
C ASP A 697 35.95 15.04 -33.31
N PHE A 698 36.23 15.92 -32.33
CA PHE A 698 37.59 16.08 -31.74
C PHE A 698 37.56 16.93 -30.44
N SER A 699 38.66 16.94 -29.69
CA SER A 699 38.78 17.32 -28.28
C SER A 699 39.36 18.73 -28.00
N ASP A 700 39.39 19.06 -26.70
CA ASP A 700 40.28 19.99 -25.99
C ASP A 700 40.00 21.51 -25.97
N SER A 701 40.03 22.04 -24.73
CA SER A 701 40.12 23.48 -24.38
C SER A 701 41.57 23.83 -24.04
N PRO A 702 42.01 25.11 -24.10
CA PRO A 702 42.09 25.91 -22.85
C PRO A 702 41.88 27.44 -23.11
N PRO A 703 42.36 28.41 -22.28
CA PRO A 703 41.54 28.91 -21.18
C PRO A 703 41.34 30.45 -21.12
N SER A 704 40.26 30.86 -20.44
CA SER A 704 40.05 32.17 -19.81
C SER A 704 39.94 33.45 -20.66
N SER A 705 38.87 34.23 -20.43
CA SER A 705 38.98 35.61 -19.92
C SER A 705 37.58 36.20 -19.65
N PHE A 706 37.47 37.01 -18.60
CA PHE A 706 36.27 37.78 -18.28
C PHE A 706 36.16 39.01 -19.20
N GLN A 707 35.00 39.22 -19.82
CA GLN A 707 34.56 40.59 -20.14
C GLN A 707 33.03 40.72 -20.08
N ARG A 708 32.55 41.71 -19.32
CA ARG A 708 31.14 42.10 -19.26
C ARG A 708 30.73 42.75 -20.59
N ARG A 709 29.59 42.36 -21.15
CA ARG A 709 28.76 43.26 -21.96
C ARG A 709 27.30 43.16 -21.54
N SER A 710 26.74 44.31 -21.19
CA SER A 710 25.31 44.52 -20.97
C SER A 710 24.63 44.86 -22.29
N GLY A 711 23.34 44.55 -22.39
CA GLY A 711 22.39 45.33 -23.19
C GLY A 711 22.05 44.82 -24.59
N SER A 712 20.73 44.83 -24.85
CA SER A 712 20.08 44.86 -26.17
C SER A 712 20.50 43.82 -27.22
N ASP A 713 19.91 42.62 -27.15
CA ASP A 713 19.62 41.81 -28.35
C ASP A 713 18.36 40.92 -28.18
N ALA A 714 17.41 41.37 -27.36
CA ALA A 714 16.20 40.62 -27.02
C ALA A 714 15.00 40.89 -27.97
N ALA A 715 15.19 41.72 -29.00
CA ALA A 715 14.09 42.28 -29.81
C ALA A 715 13.70 41.45 -31.04
N ASN A 716 14.39 40.35 -31.34
CA ASN A 716 14.22 39.61 -32.61
C ASN A 716 14.07 38.08 -32.43
N ARG A 717 13.58 37.64 -31.27
CA ARG A 717 13.23 36.23 -31.06
C ARG A 717 11.74 36.03 -31.39
N PRO A 718 11.36 35.06 -32.24
CA PRO A 718 9.95 34.71 -32.39
C PRO A 718 9.36 34.29 -31.03
N PRO A 719 8.05 34.54 -30.79
CA PRO A 719 7.41 34.10 -29.56
C PRO A 719 7.59 32.59 -29.38
N PRO A 720 7.78 32.10 -28.14
CA PRO A 720 7.86 30.66 -27.90
C PRO A 720 6.58 29.99 -28.42
N PRO A 721 6.67 28.79 -29.04
CA PRO A 721 5.49 28.08 -29.49
C PRO A 721 4.55 27.87 -28.31
N THR A 722 3.26 28.14 -28.52
CA THR A 722 2.20 27.92 -27.53
C THR A 722 1.55 26.55 -27.67
N HIS A 723 1.87 25.81 -28.73
CA HIS A 723 1.37 24.45 -29.00
C HIS A 723 2.50 23.49 -29.41
N THR A 724 2.32 22.19 -29.17
CA THR A 724 3.14 21.12 -29.77
C THR A 724 2.89 21.01 -31.28
N GLU A 725 3.69 20.22 -31.99
CA GLU A 725 3.44 19.90 -33.42
C GLU A 725 2.08 19.19 -33.62
N ASP A 726 1.56 18.54 -32.57
CA ASP A 726 0.25 17.87 -32.52
C ASP A 726 -0.91 18.80 -32.06
N GLY A 727 -0.63 20.08 -31.75
CA GLY A 727 -1.64 21.08 -31.40
C GLY A 727 -1.98 21.23 -29.90
N GLU A 728 -1.35 20.45 -29.01
CA GLU A 728 -1.61 20.54 -27.56
C GLU A 728 -1.02 21.81 -26.95
N GLU A 729 -1.76 22.49 -26.07
CA GLU A 729 -1.31 23.71 -25.39
C GLU A 729 -0.09 23.46 -24.48
N LEU A 730 0.97 24.24 -24.68
CA LEU A 730 2.24 24.11 -23.96
C LEU A 730 2.17 24.81 -22.61
N GLN A 731 2.02 24.02 -21.56
CA GLN A 731 2.07 24.47 -20.17
C GLN A 731 3.53 24.58 -19.69
N THR A 732 3.79 25.51 -18.77
CA THR A 732 5.08 25.61 -18.08
C THR A 732 4.90 25.49 -16.57
N GLN A 733 5.60 24.53 -15.96
CA GLN A 733 5.60 24.27 -14.53
C GLN A 733 7.01 24.56 -13.97
N ASN A 734 7.09 25.07 -12.74
CA ASN A 734 8.36 25.31 -12.05
C ASN A 734 8.40 24.52 -10.74
N ILE A 735 9.53 23.87 -10.46
CA ILE A 735 9.81 23.23 -9.17
C ILE A 735 11.17 23.68 -8.64
N SER A 736 11.33 23.71 -7.32
CA SER A 736 12.57 24.09 -6.64
C SER A 736 13.21 22.86 -6.00
N ILE A 737 14.52 22.70 -6.20
CA ILE A 737 15.26 21.52 -5.77
C ILE A 737 16.57 21.95 -5.09
N PRO A 738 16.86 21.51 -3.85
CA PRO A 738 18.12 21.76 -3.16
C PRO A 738 19.36 21.46 -4.03
N SER A 739 20.32 22.40 -4.07
CA SER A 739 21.46 22.37 -5.01
C SER A 739 22.33 21.12 -4.91
N ASP A 740 22.43 20.56 -3.71
CA ASP A 740 23.16 19.34 -3.37
C ASP A 740 22.48 18.08 -3.93
N MET A 741 21.16 18.11 -4.17
CA MET A 741 20.42 17.03 -4.84
C MET A 741 20.35 17.20 -6.36
N VAL A 742 20.51 18.42 -6.91
CA VAL A 742 20.47 18.65 -8.37
C VAL A 742 21.50 17.81 -9.14
N GLY A 743 22.64 17.47 -8.51
CA GLY A 743 23.66 16.60 -9.10
C GLY A 743 23.15 15.19 -9.48
N CYS A 744 22.29 14.57 -8.66
CA CYS A 744 21.77 13.23 -8.95
C CYS A 744 20.78 13.22 -10.12
N ILE A 745 20.00 14.30 -10.25
CA ILE A 745 19.00 14.49 -11.32
C ILE A 745 19.66 14.78 -12.66
N ILE A 746 20.72 15.59 -12.67
CA ILE A 746 21.49 15.86 -13.90
C ILE A 746 22.20 14.58 -14.35
N GLY A 747 22.82 13.85 -13.41
CA GLY A 747 23.63 12.67 -13.69
C GLY A 747 24.99 13.02 -14.30
N ARG A 748 25.90 12.04 -14.36
CA ARG A 748 27.25 12.24 -14.92
C ARG A 748 27.15 12.65 -16.39
N GLY A 749 27.72 13.79 -16.74
CA GLY A 749 27.64 14.35 -18.11
C GLY A 749 26.25 14.82 -18.56
N GLY A 750 25.26 14.93 -17.65
CA GLY A 750 23.89 15.28 -18.02
C GLY A 750 23.07 14.13 -18.62
N SER A 751 23.52 12.87 -18.47
CA SER A 751 22.85 11.70 -19.02
C SER A 751 21.42 11.55 -18.51
N LYS A 752 21.23 11.67 -17.19
CA LYS A 752 19.95 11.38 -16.53
C LYS A 752 18.90 12.45 -16.80
N ILE A 753 19.27 13.74 -16.81
CA ILE A 753 18.33 14.79 -17.24
C ILE A 753 18.01 14.69 -18.75
N SER A 754 18.93 14.21 -19.57
CA SER A 754 18.69 13.99 -21.00
C SER A 754 17.72 12.82 -21.24
N GLU A 755 17.84 11.76 -20.45
CA GLU A 755 16.88 10.65 -20.40
C GLU A 755 15.50 11.12 -19.92
N ILE A 756 15.41 11.86 -18.81
CA ILE A 756 14.13 12.39 -18.31
C ILE A 756 13.44 13.27 -19.37
N ARG A 757 14.18 14.16 -20.06
CA ARG A 757 13.64 14.96 -21.19
C ARG A 757 13.14 14.09 -22.33
N LYS A 758 13.89 13.05 -22.73
CA LYS A 758 13.52 12.13 -23.80
C LYS A 758 12.26 11.31 -23.45
N THR A 759 12.19 10.80 -22.22
CA THR A 759 11.11 9.91 -21.76
C THR A 759 9.82 10.67 -21.46
N SER A 760 9.93 11.92 -20.99
CA SER A 760 8.76 12.80 -20.76
C SER A 760 8.27 13.54 -22.00
N GLY A 761 9.14 13.79 -22.99
CA GLY A 761 8.87 14.72 -24.09
C GLY A 761 8.92 16.20 -23.67
N ALA A 762 9.13 16.51 -22.39
CA ALA A 762 9.11 17.87 -21.88
C ALA A 762 10.50 18.55 -21.95
N ARG A 763 10.49 19.84 -22.26
CA ARG A 763 11.68 20.70 -22.25
C ARG A 763 11.97 21.16 -20.82
N ILE A 764 12.92 20.50 -20.17
CA ILE A 764 13.35 20.85 -18.80
C ILE A 764 14.59 21.75 -18.84
N SER A 765 14.49 22.96 -18.29
CA SER A 765 15.58 23.91 -18.07
C SER A 765 15.95 23.97 -16.59
N ILE A 766 17.23 24.11 -16.26
CA ILE A 766 17.72 24.14 -14.87
C ILE A 766 18.49 25.45 -14.65
N ALA A 767 18.13 26.21 -13.62
CA ALA A 767 18.83 27.43 -13.23
C ALA A 767 20.31 27.14 -12.93
N LYS A 768 21.23 27.97 -13.46
CA LYS A 768 22.68 27.78 -13.27
C LYS A 768 23.17 28.08 -11.85
N ALA A 769 22.47 28.95 -11.14
CA ALA A 769 22.72 29.31 -9.75
C ALA A 769 21.46 29.02 -8.90
N PRO A 770 21.59 28.91 -7.57
CA PRO A 770 20.43 28.93 -6.68
C PRO A 770 19.59 30.18 -6.90
N HIS A 771 18.28 30.05 -6.75
CA HIS A 771 17.33 31.16 -6.92
C HIS A 771 17.01 31.88 -5.60
N ASP A 772 17.46 31.34 -4.47
CA ASP A 772 17.27 31.92 -3.14
C ASP A 772 18.37 31.51 -2.13
N ASP A 773 18.40 32.18 -0.98
CA ASP A 773 19.39 32.00 0.08
C ASP A 773 19.31 30.63 0.80
N THR A 774 18.26 29.85 0.53
CA THR A 774 18.13 28.46 1.01
C THR A 774 18.89 27.45 0.13
N GLY A 775 19.54 27.91 -0.94
CA GLY A 775 20.38 27.06 -1.77
C GLY A 775 19.59 26.17 -2.74
N GLU A 776 18.33 26.50 -3.04
CA GLU A 776 17.53 25.74 -3.99
C GLU A 776 17.69 26.25 -5.43
N ARG A 777 17.71 25.35 -6.41
CA ARG A 777 17.78 25.67 -7.84
C ARG A 777 16.44 25.36 -8.49
N MET A 778 15.96 26.30 -9.29
CA MET A 778 14.72 26.16 -10.02
C MET A 778 14.89 25.28 -11.27
N PHE A 779 13.94 24.37 -11.48
CA PHE A 779 13.72 23.61 -12.69
C PHE A 779 12.44 24.13 -13.35
N THR A 780 12.53 24.52 -14.62
CA THR A 780 11.40 24.95 -15.44
C THR A 780 11.12 23.85 -16.45
N ILE A 781 9.92 23.29 -16.41
CA ILE A 781 9.46 22.19 -17.25
C ILE A 781 8.40 22.74 -18.21
N THR A 782 8.63 22.67 -19.52
CA THR A 782 7.69 23.15 -20.54
C THR A 782 7.33 22.02 -21.51
N GLY A 783 6.04 21.79 -21.72
CA GLY A 783 5.50 20.64 -22.45
C GLY A 783 3.97 20.63 -22.38
N SER A 784 3.31 19.65 -23.01
CA SER A 784 1.88 19.45 -22.79
C SER A 784 1.61 18.94 -21.38
N ALA A 785 0.34 18.92 -20.94
CA ALA A 785 -0.03 18.55 -19.58
C ALA A 785 0.52 17.17 -19.17
N GLY A 786 0.34 16.14 -20.01
CA GLY A 786 0.86 14.79 -19.76
C GLY A 786 2.39 14.69 -19.83
N ALA A 787 3.03 15.46 -20.73
CA ALA A 787 4.49 15.53 -20.81
C ALA A 787 5.10 16.14 -19.53
N ASN A 788 4.48 17.22 -19.02
CA ASN A 788 4.91 17.88 -17.79
C ASN A 788 4.68 16.99 -16.56
N GLU A 789 3.53 16.33 -16.45
CA GLU A 789 3.24 15.39 -15.35
C GLU A 789 4.24 14.22 -15.33
N LYS A 790 4.52 13.63 -16.50
CA LYS A 790 5.52 12.57 -16.64
C LYS A 790 6.95 13.04 -16.31
N ALA A 791 7.31 14.27 -16.69
CA ALA A 791 8.58 14.88 -16.30
C ALA A 791 8.67 15.10 -14.78
N LEU A 792 7.60 15.63 -14.18
CA LEU A 792 7.50 15.91 -12.75
C LEU A 792 7.67 14.62 -11.93
N TYR A 793 6.96 13.55 -12.33
CA TYR A 793 7.06 12.23 -11.71
C TYR A 793 8.50 11.70 -11.73
N LEU A 794 9.13 11.67 -12.90
CA LEU A 794 10.51 11.19 -13.07
C LEU A 794 11.52 12.02 -12.27
N LEU A 795 11.30 13.33 -12.13
CA LEU A 795 12.17 14.21 -11.32
C LEU A 795 12.03 13.89 -9.82
N TYR A 796 10.82 13.65 -9.32
CA TYR A 796 10.58 13.30 -7.91
C TYR A 796 11.03 11.87 -7.56
N GLU A 797 10.81 10.88 -8.43
CA GLU A 797 11.33 9.51 -8.24
C GLU A 797 12.85 9.51 -8.04
N ASN A 798 13.57 10.32 -8.82
CA ASN A 798 15.01 10.47 -8.72
C ASN A 798 15.46 11.20 -7.44
N LEU A 799 14.65 12.10 -6.91
CA LEU A 799 14.90 12.76 -5.63
C LEU A 799 14.72 11.80 -4.46
N GLU A 800 13.62 11.05 -4.41
CA GLU A 800 13.37 10.10 -3.33
C GLU A 800 14.39 8.96 -3.31
N ALA A 801 14.82 8.48 -4.49
CA ALA A 801 15.91 7.51 -4.58
C ALA A 801 17.24 8.02 -3.99
N GLU A 802 17.61 9.29 -4.24
CA GLU A 802 18.83 9.88 -3.66
C GLU A 802 18.68 10.18 -2.16
N LYS A 803 17.50 10.59 -1.70
CA LYS A 803 17.21 10.76 -0.25
C LYS A 803 17.38 9.44 0.49
N MET A 804 16.76 8.36 0.01
CA MET A 804 16.91 7.02 0.60
C MET A 804 18.36 6.53 0.58
N ARG A 805 19.11 6.81 -0.49
CA ARG A 805 20.55 6.47 -0.56
C ARG A 805 21.39 7.25 0.45
N ARG A 806 20.99 8.47 0.84
CA ARG A 806 21.71 9.29 1.82
C ARG A 806 21.38 8.93 3.26
N SER A 807 20.12 8.61 3.58
CA SER A 807 19.78 8.10 4.91
C SER A 807 20.49 6.78 5.19
N GLN A 808 20.57 5.88 4.21
CA GLN A 808 21.34 4.62 4.28
C GLN A 808 22.87 4.79 4.37
N ALA A 809 23.40 6.01 4.33
CA ALA A 809 24.84 6.31 4.36
C ALA A 809 25.24 7.25 5.51
N GLN A 810 24.30 7.56 6.41
CA GLN A 810 24.56 8.27 7.67
C GLN A 810 24.42 7.36 8.90
N ASP A 811 23.98 6.12 8.69
CA ASP A 811 24.01 4.99 9.62
C ASP A 811 25.14 4.01 9.23
#